data_AF-X0AVE6-F1
#
_entry.id   AF-X0AVE6-F1
#
_cell.length_a   1.000
_cell.length_b   1.000
_cell.length_c   1.000
_cell.angle_alpha   90.00
_cell.angle_beta   90.00
_cell.angle_gamma   90.00
#
_symmetry.space_group_name_H-M   'P 1'
#
loop_
_entity.id
_entity.type
_entity.pdbx_description
1 polymer ?
#
loop_
_entity_poly.entity_id
_entity_poly.type
_entity_poly.pdbx_seq_one_letter_code
_entity_poly.pdbx_strand_id
1 'polypeptide(L)'
;MSFATMHGLSRLTRFGTLGLTYHRHFVRSHGTLQHSLRVLDAPHISWARDPGHVYEVVAELQTSGLLKIRLGFPDDSCDYLRDLILSMHKQQGHRLPIAHSATRGWFWDVRPKPAAHTGAHHARSETMSEFSWHTDCSYEDPLPRYFALQVLQHDRYGGGTLSAMNVASLIKFLSSETRKALMAPEFRMKIPPEFIIDPEKSFITGSILAPDPHSNIIRYRGDIVTPLTTRAEQALEELTAVLVRREVQAHSAMNLRSSDLPKGSILLMDNRRWMHARNEINDPERHLRRDAREEAAQKFEQFDLKAWPLLLKNDLYTVIERLINDTDPRNTYRHNVYTSVTGGGGGVSKPLFFATDAFENRRHRAHFGEFLKKIGIIERGDWVLSTHHGGSLYRSLDLTLEILENAGATVLAAGHQCPPPTVVQILQDFNVNVLAGDSSQIISIVHQISTMSDMKKRIKIGKVIYTSEGLSIIQRAQIYEVLGPVIIYSIIGGAEAGPYGASSPFLVDLDPETNCNDFIIDTRMTVIEVFPLSCTAGESGCIAEPLPDGETGVIAQTVLTRLRHPVIRYITGDIGSLHSLPHKAVGRIAKHDLRHYRVLRLRGRDHRFSFMWDGCDFQFDKLNKILSDPQSGVLLWQVILEKMQPSQEISLEIRLLSGQSSGDTVHLQTLLDLLKAYLDVSVSNEHKFKITFVNNVLGFELSETGRKVIRFVDHSF
;
A
#
# COMPACT_ATOMS: atom_id res chain seq x y z
N MET A 1 21.37 31.51 -67.88
CA MET A 1 20.56 30.85 -68.94
C MET A 1 19.16 30.58 -68.39
N SER A 2 18.17 30.36 -69.25
CA SER A 2 16.70 30.20 -69.03
C SER A 2 16.17 30.03 -67.59
N PHE A 3 15.20 30.82 -67.12
CA PHE A 3 13.76 30.90 -67.53
C PHE A 3 12.99 29.58 -67.34
N ALA A 4 11.75 29.51 -66.82
CA ALA A 4 10.98 30.33 -65.85
C ALA A 4 9.57 29.71 -65.64
N THR A 5 8.94 29.88 -64.45
CA THR A 5 7.46 29.75 -64.18
C THR A 5 6.81 28.38 -64.50
N MET A 6 5.62 27.92 -64.06
CA MET A 6 4.53 28.18 -63.06
C MET A 6 3.69 26.86 -63.04
N HIS A 7 2.82 26.43 -62.11
CA HIS A 7 2.26 26.78 -60.78
C HIS A 7 1.79 25.41 -60.15
N GLY A 8 1.20 25.23 -58.96
CA GLY A 8 0.79 26.10 -57.85
C GLY A 8 -0.40 25.47 -57.06
N LEU A 9 -0.34 25.41 -55.71
CA LEU A 9 -1.28 24.74 -54.77
C LEU A 9 -1.31 23.19 -54.86
N SER A 10 -1.68 22.42 -53.81
CA SER A 10 -2.27 22.77 -52.50
C SER A 10 -1.61 22.02 -51.31
N ARG A 11 -2.11 22.24 -50.07
CA ARG A 11 -1.57 21.65 -48.82
C ARG A 11 -2.15 20.25 -48.52
N LEU A 12 -1.33 19.37 -47.93
CA LEU A 12 -1.67 18.70 -46.65
C LEU A 12 -0.46 17.94 -46.06
N THR A 13 -0.23 18.10 -44.76
CA THR A 13 0.84 17.42 -44.00
C THR A 13 0.26 16.31 -43.11
N ARG A 14 0.94 15.15 -43.06
CA ARG A 14 0.86 14.17 -41.97
C ARG A 14 2.07 13.24 -41.99
N PHE A 15 2.99 13.42 -41.03
CA PHE A 15 3.93 12.35 -40.66
C PHE A 15 3.19 11.33 -39.80
N GLY A 16 3.51 10.04 -39.95
CA GLY A 16 2.78 8.94 -39.34
C GLY A 16 3.22 8.63 -37.91
N THR A 17 2.27 8.55 -36.98
CA THR A 17 2.46 7.96 -35.65
C THR A 17 2.27 6.45 -35.74
N LEU A 18 3.17 5.63 -35.17
CA LEU A 18 2.90 4.22 -34.98
C LEU A 18 1.83 4.04 -33.88
N GLY A 19 0.63 3.61 -34.27
CA GLY A 19 -0.44 3.23 -33.36
C GLY A 19 -0.48 1.72 -33.15
N LEU A 20 -0.41 1.27 -31.90
CA LEU A 20 -0.68 -0.13 -31.52
C LEU A 20 -2.18 -0.43 -31.68
N THR A 21 -2.55 -1.05 -32.79
CA THR A 21 -3.95 -1.40 -33.11
C THR A 21 -4.40 -2.65 -32.35
N TYR A 22 -4.97 -2.47 -31.15
CA TYR A 22 -5.75 -3.50 -30.48
C TYR A 22 -7.00 -3.86 -31.30
N HIS A 23 -7.00 -5.03 -31.93
CA HIS A 23 -8.16 -5.56 -32.66
C HIS A 23 -9.30 -5.96 -31.71
N ARG A 24 -10.32 -5.11 -31.60
CA ARG A 24 -11.61 -5.47 -31.00
C ARG A 24 -12.39 -6.41 -31.93
N HIS A 25 -12.30 -7.72 -31.71
CA HIS A 25 -13.24 -8.67 -32.30
C HIS A 25 -14.45 -8.89 -31.38
N PHE A 26 -15.55 -8.21 -31.70
CA PHE A 26 -16.86 -8.51 -31.17
C PHE A 26 -17.53 -9.54 -32.08
N VAL A 27 -17.76 -10.76 -31.60
CA VAL A 27 -18.55 -11.78 -32.34
C VAL A 27 -19.63 -12.32 -31.41
N ARG A 28 -20.89 -12.05 -31.74
CA ARG A 28 -22.03 -12.82 -31.22
C ARG A 28 -22.29 -13.97 -32.19
N SER A 29 -22.16 -15.20 -31.70
CA SER A 29 -22.66 -16.39 -32.38
C SER A 29 -23.49 -17.21 -31.41
N HIS A 30 -24.81 -17.29 -31.64
CA HIS A 30 -25.63 -18.29 -30.96
C HIS A 30 -25.33 -19.65 -31.59
N GLY A 31 -24.67 -20.51 -30.82
CA GLY A 31 -24.25 -21.86 -31.21
C GLY A 31 -23.89 -22.67 -29.96
N THR A 32 -23.91 -23.99 -30.11
CA THR A 32 -23.77 -24.96 -29.01
C THR A 32 -22.47 -24.77 -28.22
N LEU A 33 -22.51 -24.92 -26.89
CA LEU A 33 -21.37 -24.71 -25.98
C LEU A 33 -20.31 -25.81 -26.10
N GLN A 34 -19.53 -25.79 -27.17
CA GLN A 34 -18.34 -26.62 -27.33
C GLN A 34 -17.14 -25.95 -26.62
N HIS A 35 -17.17 -25.91 -25.28
CA HIS A 35 -16.03 -25.45 -24.47
C HIS A 35 -14.82 -26.37 -24.69
N SER A 36 -13.87 -25.95 -25.53
CA SER A 36 -12.52 -26.53 -25.54
C SER A 36 -11.77 -26.09 -24.28
N LEU A 37 -11.06 -27.02 -23.62
CA LEU A 37 -10.15 -26.68 -22.52
C LEU A 37 -9.07 -25.71 -23.01
N ARG A 38 -8.93 -24.55 -22.36
CA ARG A 38 -7.78 -23.67 -22.64
C ARG A 38 -6.50 -24.41 -22.25
N VAL A 39 -5.55 -24.44 -23.17
CA VAL A 39 -4.18 -24.90 -22.93
C VAL A 39 -3.25 -23.71 -23.06
N LEU A 40 -2.42 -23.49 -22.04
CA LEU A 40 -1.25 -22.62 -22.10
C LEU A 40 0.01 -23.48 -22.11
N ASP A 41 1.05 -23.02 -22.80
CA ASP A 41 2.35 -23.67 -22.83
C ASP A 41 3.30 -23.00 -21.84
N ALA A 42 4.12 -23.81 -21.15
CA ALA A 42 5.24 -23.36 -20.34
C ALA A 42 6.52 -24.03 -20.87
N PRO A 43 7.21 -23.44 -21.88
CA PRO A 43 8.40 -24.04 -22.50
C PRO A 43 9.60 -24.21 -21.55
N HIS A 44 9.69 -23.41 -20.48
CA HIS A 44 10.81 -23.44 -19.54
C HIS A 44 10.36 -23.06 -18.12
N ILE A 45 11.03 -23.60 -17.09
CA ILE A 45 10.65 -23.43 -15.67
C ILE A 45 10.54 -21.97 -15.22
N SER A 46 11.32 -21.06 -15.82
CA SER A 46 11.25 -19.62 -15.53
C SER A 46 9.89 -18.98 -15.79
N TRP A 47 9.05 -19.58 -16.64
CA TRP A 47 7.69 -19.09 -16.94
C TRP A 47 6.79 -19.09 -15.71
N ALA A 48 7.07 -19.93 -14.69
CA ALA A 48 6.40 -19.88 -13.39
C ALA A 48 6.52 -18.51 -12.68
N ARG A 49 7.54 -17.72 -13.04
CA ARG A 49 7.87 -16.41 -12.46
C ARG A 49 7.68 -15.25 -13.44
N ASP A 50 7.35 -15.54 -14.70
CA ASP A 50 7.16 -14.52 -15.74
C ASP A 50 5.85 -13.74 -15.53
N PRO A 51 5.85 -12.40 -15.46
CA PRO A 51 4.63 -11.63 -15.18
C PRO A 51 3.55 -11.73 -16.25
N GLY A 52 3.90 -11.92 -17.53
CA GLY A 52 2.94 -12.08 -18.61
C GLY A 52 2.22 -13.43 -18.53
N HIS A 53 2.99 -14.51 -18.37
CA HIS A 53 2.43 -15.86 -18.21
C HIS A 53 1.62 -16.02 -16.92
N VAL A 54 2.11 -15.48 -15.80
CA VAL A 54 1.37 -15.47 -14.53
C VAL A 54 0.05 -14.69 -14.68
N TYR A 55 0.03 -13.59 -15.43
CA TYR A 55 -1.19 -12.85 -15.75
C TYR A 55 -2.15 -13.64 -16.64
N GLU A 56 -1.68 -14.31 -17.70
CA GLU A 56 -2.53 -15.15 -18.57
C GLU A 56 -3.18 -16.31 -17.80
N VAL A 57 -2.41 -17.00 -16.95
CA VAL A 57 -2.90 -18.06 -16.05
C VAL A 57 -4.01 -17.55 -15.14
N VAL A 58 -3.83 -16.36 -14.56
CA VAL A 58 -4.80 -15.73 -13.66
C VAL A 58 -6.04 -15.25 -14.41
N ALA A 59 -5.88 -14.61 -15.58
CA ALA A 59 -6.99 -14.11 -16.39
C ALA A 59 -7.89 -15.24 -16.93
N GLU A 60 -7.31 -16.36 -17.33
CA GLU A 60 -8.07 -17.55 -17.73
C GLU A 60 -8.80 -18.17 -16.53
N LEU A 61 -8.12 -18.35 -15.40
CA LEU A 61 -8.74 -18.88 -14.18
C LEU A 61 -9.86 -17.97 -13.64
N GLN A 62 -9.76 -16.65 -13.78
CA GLN A 62 -10.87 -15.75 -13.48
C GLN A 62 -12.02 -15.95 -14.49
N THR A 63 -11.72 -16.03 -15.78
CA THR A 63 -12.70 -16.06 -16.88
C THR A 63 -13.46 -17.38 -16.99
N SER A 64 -12.77 -18.51 -17.22
CA SER A 64 -13.37 -19.83 -17.38
C SER A 64 -13.39 -20.64 -16.08
N GLY A 65 -12.39 -20.45 -15.23
CA GLY A 65 -12.18 -21.26 -14.03
C GLY A 65 -11.64 -22.66 -14.29
N LEU A 66 -11.19 -22.99 -15.52
CA LEU A 66 -10.57 -24.28 -15.82
C LEU A 66 -9.50 -24.16 -16.90
N LEU A 67 -8.25 -24.46 -16.53
CA LEU A 67 -7.06 -24.27 -17.36
C LEU A 67 -6.15 -25.50 -17.31
N LYS A 68 -5.63 -25.91 -18.47
CA LYS A 68 -4.46 -26.80 -18.57
C LYS A 68 -3.20 -25.99 -18.89
N ILE A 69 -2.10 -26.31 -18.21
CA ILE A 69 -0.75 -25.90 -18.61
C ILE A 69 -0.01 -27.17 -19.11
N ARG A 70 0.72 -27.06 -20.21
CA ARG A 70 1.63 -28.09 -20.73
C ARG A 70 3.07 -27.65 -20.49
N LEU A 71 3.83 -28.44 -19.74
CA LEU A 71 5.25 -28.19 -19.51
C LEU A 71 6.08 -28.68 -20.71
N GLY A 72 7.01 -27.85 -21.18
CA GLY A 72 8.00 -28.20 -22.20
C GLY A 72 9.26 -28.89 -21.66
N PHE A 73 9.29 -29.18 -20.35
CA PHE A 73 10.45 -29.64 -19.60
C PHE A 73 10.00 -30.62 -18.49
N PRO A 74 10.89 -31.52 -18.01
CA PRO A 74 10.58 -32.41 -16.89
C PRO A 74 10.55 -31.65 -15.56
N ASP A 75 9.55 -31.95 -14.73
CA ASP A 75 9.33 -31.32 -13.41
C ASP A 75 8.71 -32.33 -12.44
N ASP A 76 9.48 -33.36 -12.06
CA ASP A 76 9.02 -34.42 -11.17
C ASP A 76 9.04 -34.00 -9.67
N SER A 77 9.65 -32.85 -9.38
CA SER A 77 9.64 -32.14 -8.09
C SER A 77 8.45 -31.18 -7.94
N CYS A 78 7.77 -30.81 -9.02
CA CYS A 78 6.71 -29.79 -9.07
C CYS A 78 7.18 -28.37 -8.70
N ASP A 79 8.45 -28.05 -9.00
CA ASP A 79 9.06 -26.74 -8.78
C ASP A 79 8.35 -25.64 -9.57
N TYR A 80 7.91 -25.92 -10.81
CA TYR A 80 7.17 -24.94 -11.62
C TYR A 80 5.81 -24.61 -10.97
N LEU A 81 5.07 -25.62 -10.51
CA LEU A 81 3.75 -25.39 -9.90
C LEU A 81 3.88 -24.59 -8.60
N ARG A 82 4.85 -24.92 -7.75
CA ARG A 82 5.16 -24.15 -6.53
C ARG A 82 5.46 -22.68 -6.88
N ASP A 83 6.35 -22.45 -7.83
CA ASP A 83 6.80 -21.10 -8.17
C ASP A 83 5.70 -20.28 -8.86
N LEU A 84 4.80 -20.94 -9.61
CA LEU A 84 3.60 -20.34 -10.19
C LEU A 84 2.61 -19.94 -9.09
N ILE A 85 2.36 -20.80 -8.10
CA ILE A 85 1.52 -20.50 -6.92
C ILE A 85 2.07 -19.27 -6.17
N LEU A 86 3.38 -19.24 -5.90
CA LEU A 86 4.07 -18.14 -5.24
C LEU A 86 4.00 -16.83 -6.05
N SER A 87 4.10 -16.92 -7.39
CA SER A 87 4.04 -15.74 -8.26
C SER A 87 2.61 -15.21 -8.42
N MET A 88 1.60 -16.08 -8.54
CA MET A 88 0.18 -15.69 -8.47
C MET A 88 -0.14 -14.98 -7.15
N HIS A 89 0.43 -15.45 -6.04
CA HIS A 89 0.29 -14.80 -4.73
C HIS A 89 0.95 -13.40 -4.73
N LYS A 90 2.24 -13.33 -5.07
CA LYS A 90 3.04 -12.09 -5.01
C LYS A 90 2.59 -11.01 -6.00
N GLN A 91 2.07 -11.38 -7.17
CA GLN A 91 1.77 -10.44 -8.25
C GLN A 91 0.28 -10.08 -8.36
N GLN A 92 -0.63 -11.00 -7.98
CA GLN A 92 -2.08 -10.86 -8.21
C GLN A 92 -2.91 -11.08 -6.94
N GLY A 93 -2.28 -11.17 -5.75
CA GLY A 93 -2.97 -11.22 -4.46
C GLY A 93 -3.69 -12.53 -4.15
N HIS A 94 -3.48 -13.60 -4.92
CA HIS A 94 -4.06 -14.91 -4.61
C HIS A 94 -3.51 -15.46 -3.28
N ARG A 95 -4.33 -16.19 -2.52
CA ARG A 95 -3.85 -16.83 -1.28
C ARG A 95 -2.98 -18.07 -1.56
N LEU A 96 -2.14 -18.42 -0.59
CA LEU A 96 -1.31 -19.63 -0.57
C LEU A 96 -2.14 -20.87 -0.19
N PRO A 97 -1.61 -22.10 -0.37
CA PRO A 97 -2.37 -23.33 -0.14
C PRO A 97 -2.48 -23.79 1.31
N ILE A 98 -3.41 -24.73 1.54
CA ILE A 98 -3.56 -25.46 2.80
C ILE A 98 -2.54 -26.62 2.84
N ALA A 99 -2.09 -26.98 4.03
CA ALA A 99 -1.46 -28.28 4.27
C ALA A 99 -2.53 -29.40 4.21
N HIS A 100 -2.26 -30.51 3.51
CA HIS A 100 -3.18 -31.66 3.42
C HIS A 100 -3.57 -32.23 4.78
N SER A 101 -2.67 -32.16 5.75
CA SER A 101 -2.90 -32.53 7.15
C SER A 101 -1.87 -31.82 8.03
N ALA A 102 -1.99 -31.93 9.35
CA ALA A 102 -0.95 -31.49 10.29
C ALA A 102 0.43 -32.16 10.08
N THR A 103 0.51 -33.17 9.21
CA THR A 103 1.71 -33.98 8.90
C THR A 103 2.13 -33.96 7.42
N ARG A 104 1.41 -33.25 6.54
CA ARG A 104 1.72 -33.16 5.09
C ARG A 104 1.50 -31.72 4.60
N GLY A 105 2.50 -31.12 3.97
CA GLY A 105 2.45 -29.74 3.46
C GLY A 105 1.56 -29.54 2.22
N TRP A 106 1.81 -28.46 1.47
CA TRP A 106 1.00 -28.06 0.29
C TRP A 106 0.92 -29.14 -0.79
N PHE A 107 1.94 -29.98 -0.94
CA PHE A 107 1.96 -31.02 -1.95
C PHE A 107 1.85 -32.42 -1.34
N TRP A 108 0.98 -33.24 -1.92
CA TRP A 108 0.85 -34.65 -1.59
C TRP A 108 0.64 -35.52 -2.83
N ASP A 109 1.07 -36.78 -2.73
CA ASP A 109 1.00 -37.75 -3.81
C ASP A 109 -0.37 -38.43 -3.86
N VAL A 110 -1.07 -38.23 -4.97
CA VAL A 110 -2.29 -38.96 -5.35
C VAL A 110 -1.87 -40.12 -6.25
N ARG A 111 -1.49 -41.22 -5.59
CA ARG A 111 -1.11 -42.50 -6.20
C ARG A 111 -1.91 -43.64 -5.52
N PRO A 112 -2.33 -44.69 -6.25
CA PRO A 112 -2.84 -45.91 -5.67
C PRO A 112 -1.91 -46.49 -4.59
N LYS A 113 -2.46 -46.75 -3.40
CA LYS A 113 -1.75 -47.46 -2.34
C LYS A 113 -2.24 -48.90 -2.19
N PRO A 114 -1.38 -49.86 -1.79
CA PRO A 114 -1.84 -51.15 -1.30
C PRO A 114 -2.85 -50.99 -0.15
N ALA A 115 -3.82 -51.90 -0.08
CA ALA A 115 -4.77 -51.95 1.03
C ALA A 115 -3.98 -52.08 2.35
N ALA A 116 -4.18 -51.12 3.27
CA ALA A 116 -3.43 -51.10 4.51
C ALA A 116 -3.79 -52.29 5.39
N HIS A 117 -2.80 -52.81 6.11
CA HIS A 117 -3.08 -53.62 7.30
C HIS A 117 -3.78 -52.75 8.36
N THR A 118 -4.59 -53.38 9.19
CA THR A 118 -5.61 -52.77 10.07
C THR A 118 -5.15 -51.48 10.79
N GLY A 119 -5.84 -50.36 10.52
CA GLY A 119 -5.78 -49.13 11.33
C GLY A 119 -5.51 -47.84 10.56
N ALA A 120 -4.93 -47.88 9.36
CA ALA A 120 -4.65 -46.67 8.59
C ALA A 120 -5.84 -46.26 7.69
N HIS A 121 -6.34 -45.04 7.87
CA HIS A 121 -7.32 -44.42 6.98
C HIS A 121 -6.62 -43.86 5.72
N HIS A 122 -6.95 -44.41 4.55
CA HIS A 122 -6.52 -43.87 3.25
C HIS A 122 -7.57 -42.89 2.71
N ALA A 123 -7.14 -41.74 2.19
CA ALA A 123 -8.05 -40.80 1.52
C ALA A 123 -8.60 -41.41 0.21
N ARG A 124 -9.86 -41.12 -0.15
CA ARG A 124 -10.52 -41.62 -1.39
C ARG A 124 -9.72 -41.38 -2.68
N SER A 125 -8.92 -40.32 -2.72
CA SER A 125 -8.02 -40.00 -3.83
C SER A 125 -6.90 -41.04 -4.02
N GLU A 126 -6.42 -41.66 -2.94
CA GLU A 126 -5.32 -42.64 -2.90
C GLU A 126 -5.79 -44.10 -3.23
N THR A 127 -7.06 -44.30 -3.58
CA THR A 127 -7.62 -45.62 -3.98
C THR A 127 -7.86 -45.72 -5.49
N MET A 128 -7.98 -46.96 -6.01
CA MET A 128 -8.22 -47.24 -7.44
C MET A 128 -9.70 -47.19 -7.87
N SER A 129 -10.65 -47.19 -6.93
CA SER A 129 -12.10 -47.14 -7.21
C SER A 129 -12.51 -45.89 -7.99
N GLU A 130 -13.75 -45.82 -8.48
CA GLU A 130 -14.30 -44.52 -8.90
C GLU A 130 -14.32 -43.51 -7.73
N PHE A 131 -14.33 -42.22 -8.07
CA PHE A 131 -14.60 -41.13 -7.14
C PHE A 131 -15.65 -40.22 -7.79
N SER A 132 -16.89 -40.37 -7.34
CA SER A 132 -18.09 -39.71 -7.88
C SER A 132 -18.03 -38.16 -7.72
N TRP A 133 -18.99 -37.45 -8.34
CA TRP A 133 -19.01 -35.99 -8.42
C TRP A 133 -18.85 -35.28 -7.06
N HIS A 134 -17.82 -34.43 -6.95
CA HIS A 134 -17.53 -33.63 -5.74
C HIS A 134 -16.80 -32.32 -6.05
N THR A 135 -16.71 -31.46 -5.04
CA THR A 135 -15.72 -30.37 -4.93
C THR A 135 -14.67 -30.77 -3.91
N ASP A 136 -13.42 -30.37 -4.12
CA ASP A 136 -12.31 -30.65 -3.21
C ASP A 136 -12.54 -29.99 -1.86
N CYS A 137 -12.14 -30.67 -0.77
CA CYS A 137 -12.23 -30.18 0.61
C CYS A 137 -13.55 -29.47 0.96
N SER A 138 -14.70 -30.02 0.52
CA SER A 138 -16.03 -29.40 0.65
C SER A 138 -16.54 -29.18 2.08
N TYR A 139 -15.83 -29.71 3.07
CA TYR A 139 -16.06 -29.62 4.51
C TYR A 139 -15.25 -28.49 5.17
N GLU A 140 -14.31 -27.87 4.47
CA GLU A 140 -13.59 -26.67 4.94
C GLU A 140 -14.47 -25.43 4.78
N ASP A 141 -14.40 -24.50 5.74
CA ASP A 141 -15.08 -23.20 5.68
C ASP A 141 -14.08 -22.08 6.06
N PRO A 142 -13.85 -21.07 5.19
CA PRO A 142 -14.45 -20.85 3.87
C PRO A 142 -14.01 -21.88 2.82
N LEU A 143 -14.91 -22.23 1.90
CA LEU A 143 -14.67 -23.24 0.85
C LEU A 143 -13.42 -22.95 0.02
N PRO A 144 -12.44 -23.87 -0.09
CA PRO A 144 -11.30 -23.79 -1.00
C PRO A 144 -11.64 -23.31 -2.42
N ARG A 145 -10.92 -22.28 -2.91
CA ARG A 145 -11.19 -21.66 -4.21
C ARG A 145 -10.55 -22.38 -5.38
N TYR A 146 -9.27 -22.72 -5.29
CA TYR A 146 -8.52 -23.30 -6.40
C TYR A 146 -7.78 -24.55 -5.93
N PHE A 147 -7.80 -25.61 -6.74
CA PHE A 147 -6.90 -26.74 -6.60
C PHE A 147 -6.10 -26.94 -7.88
N ALA A 148 -4.95 -27.62 -7.76
CA ALA A 148 -4.09 -27.98 -8.87
C ALA A 148 -3.74 -29.47 -8.86
N LEU A 149 -3.53 -30.03 -10.05
CA LEU A 149 -3.07 -31.40 -10.26
C LEU A 149 -1.94 -31.42 -11.28
N GLN A 150 -0.74 -31.83 -10.87
CA GLN A 150 0.39 -32.08 -11.76
C GLN A 150 0.48 -33.57 -12.09
N VAL A 151 0.53 -33.90 -13.37
CA VAL A 151 0.60 -35.28 -13.87
C VAL A 151 2.06 -35.73 -13.93
N LEU A 152 2.45 -36.57 -12.97
CA LEU A 152 3.78 -37.20 -12.91
C LEU A 152 3.79 -38.55 -13.63
N GLN A 153 2.69 -39.30 -13.56
CA GLN A 153 2.38 -40.46 -14.40
C GLN A 153 0.86 -40.55 -14.61
N HIS A 154 0.42 -40.54 -15.88
CA HIS A 154 -0.98 -40.74 -16.26
C HIS A 154 -1.32 -42.24 -16.28
N ASP A 155 -2.61 -42.58 -16.31
CA ASP A 155 -3.05 -43.98 -16.42
C ASP A 155 -2.79 -44.50 -17.84
N ARG A 156 -1.93 -45.51 -17.97
CA ARG A 156 -1.54 -46.10 -19.27
C ARG A 156 -2.55 -47.13 -19.81
N TYR A 157 -3.58 -47.48 -19.05
CA TYR A 157 -4.51 -48.58 -19.35
C TYR A 157 -5.98 -48.09 -19.45
N GLY A 158 -6.18 -46.80 -19.76
CA GLY A 158 -7.49 -46.21 -20.05
C GLY A 158 -8.35 -45.85 -18.83
N GLY A 159 -7.84 -46.07 -17.62
CA GLY A 159 -8.51 -45.66 -16.38
C GLY A 159 -8.26 -44.19 -16.02
N GLY A 160 -8.73 -43.77 -14.85
CA GLY A 160 -8.35 -42.52 -14.20
C GLY A 160 -8.66 -41.23 -14.98
N THR A 161 -9.62 -41.28 -15.91
CA THR A 161 -10.20 -40.14 -16.63
C THR A 161 -10.80 -39.17 -15.62
N LEU A 162 -10.48 -37.88 -15.77
CA LEU A 162 -10.98 -36.80 -14.92
C LEU A 162 -12.14 -36.10 -15.62
N SER A 163 -13.33 -36.18 -15.05
CA SER A 163 -14.51 -35.46 -15.51
C SER A 163 -14.66 -34.15 -14.74
N ALA A 164 -14.99 -33.05 -15.41
CA ALA A 164 -15.15 -31.72 -14.83
C ALA A 164 -16.48 -31.09 -15.26
N MET A 165 -17.35 -30.71 -14.31
CA MET A 165 -18.70 -30.20 -14.57
C MET A 165 -18.86 -28.75 -14.15
N ASN A 166 -19.34 -27.91 -15.08
CA ASN A 166 -19.57 -26.49 -14.88
C ASN A 166 -20.85 -26.23 -14.05
N VAL A 167 -20.68 -25.61 -12.89
CA VAL A 167 -21.76 -25.39 -11.90
C VAL A 167 -22.83 -24.44 -12.44
N ALA A 168 -22.44 -23.40 -13.18
CA ALA A 168 -23.37 -22.45 -13.80
C ALA A 168 -24.22 -23.07 -14.93
N SER A 169 -23.83 -24.23 -15.46
CA SER A 169 -24.64 -25.01 -16.41
C SER A 169 -25.48 -26.07 -15.71
N LEU A 170 -24.92 -26.79 -14.74
CA LEU A 170 -25.65 -27.75 -13.89
C LEU A 170 -26.91 -27.12 -13.25
N ILE A 171 -26.78 -25.93 -12.67
CA ILE A 171 -27.86 -25.22 -11.96
C ILE A 171 -29.05 -24.83 -12.86
N LYS A 172 -28.91 -24.90 -14.20
CA LYS A 172 -30.02 -24.68 -15.13
C LYS A 172 -31.01 -25.86 -15.16
N PHE A 173 -30.55 -27.05 -14.80
CA PHE A 173 -31.35 -28.29 -14.76
C PHE A 173 -32.03 -28.54 -13.40
N LEU A 174 -31.83 -27.65 -12.42
CA LEU A 174 -32.45 -27.72 -11.09
C LEU A 174 -33.70 -26.83 -11.02
N SER A 175 -34.70 -27.27 -10.26
CA SER A 175 -35.92 -26.50 -9.97
C SER A 175 -35.64 -25.18 -9.23
N SER A 176 -36.56 -24.22 -9.28
CA SER A 176 -36.47 -23.00 -8.47
C SER A 176 -36.47 -23.30 -6.96
N GLU A 177 -37.12 -24.39 -6.56
CA GLU A 177 -37.38 -24.78 -5.18
C GLU A 177 -36.15 -25.47 -4.60
N THR A 178 -35.58 -26.44 -5.32
CA THR A 178 -34.29 -27.05 -5.00
C THR A 178 -33.17 -26.02 -4.96
N ARG A 179 -33.12 -25.05 -5.88
CA ARG A 179 -32.11 -23.97 -5.82
C ARG A 179 -32.22 -23.11 -4.57
N LYS A 180 -33.43 -22.75 -4.12
CA LYS A 180 -33.66 -22.04 -2.85
C LYS A 180 -33.26 -22.89 -1.64
N ALA A 181 -33.59 -24.18 -1.65
CA ALA A 181 -33.28 -25.10 -0.56
C ALA A 181 -31.77 -25.38 -0.45
N LEU A 182 -31.08 -25.66 -1.56
CA LEU A 182 -29.62 -25.82 -1.61
C LEU A 182 -28.86 -24.56 -1.16
N MET A 183 -29.46 -23.37 -1.29
CA MET A 183 -28.92 -22.10 -0.80
C MET A 183 -29.21 -21.81 0.68
N ALA A 184 -30.07 -22.59 1.34
CA ALA A 184 -30.32 -22.47 2.78
C ALA A 184 -29.22 -23.20 3.59
N PRO A 185 -28.89 -22.75 4.82
CA PRO A 185 -27.89 -23.39 5.68
C PRO A 185 -28.44 -24.66 6.37
N GLU A 186 -29.01 -25.58 5.59
CA GLU A 186 -29.76 -26.75 6.05
C GLU A 186 -29.04 -28.08 5.77
N PHE A 187 -27.72 -28.04 5.60
CA PHE A 187 -26.89 -29.21 5.34
C PHE A 187 -25.74 -29.28 6.33
N ARG A 188 -25.48 -30.48 6.86
CA ARG A 188 -24.28 -30.81 7.61
C ARG A 188 -23.29 -31.50 6.68
N MET A 189 -22.03 -31.04 6.66
CA MET A 189 -20.94 -31.71 5.94
C MET A 189 -19.96 -32.29 6.97
N LYS A 190 -19.85 -33.61 7.04
CA LYS A 190 -18.94 -34.31 7.96
C LYS A 190 -17.49 -34.15 7.51
N ILE A 191 -16.60 -33.79 8.41
CA ILE A 191 -15.15 -33.80 8.15
C ILE A 191 -14.68 -35.27 8.21
N PRO A 192 -14.03 -35.81 7.17
CA PRO A 192 -13.54 -37.19 7.21
C PRO A 192 -12.46 -37.35 8.30
N PRO A 193 -12.38 -38.49 9.02
CA PRO A 193 -11.50 -38.65 10.17
C PRO A 193 -10.03 -38.31 9.90
N GLU A 194 -9.54 -38.60 8.69
CA GLU A 194 -8.16 -38.34 8.25
C GLU A 194 -7.82 -36.84 8.08
N PHE A 195 -8.82 -35.94 8.14
CA PHE A 195 -8.69 -34.49 8.01
C PHE A 195 -9.12 -33.72 9.27
N ILE A 196 -9.47 -34.39 10.38
CA ILE A 196 -9.84 -33.70 11.63
C ILE A 196 -8.58 -33.10 12.29
N ILE A 197 -8.46 -31.77 12.25
CA ILE A 197 -7.38 -31.00 12.91
C ILE A 197 -7.73 -30.66 14.37
N ASP A 198 -9.02 -30.50 14.66
CA ASP A 198 -9.59 -30.10 15.94
C ASP A 198 -10.66 -31.13 16.34
N PRO A 199 -10.44 -31.96 17.38
CA PRO A 199 -11.37 -33.05 17.74
C PRO A 199 -12.81 -32.60 18.04
N GLU A 200 -13.00 -31.36 18.50
CA GLU A 200 -14.33 -30.79 18.77
C GLU A 200 -15.08 -30.42 17.48
N LYS A 201 -14.36 -30.29 16.35
CA LYS A 201 -14.92 -29.93 15.03
C LYS A 201 -14.91 -31.15 14.09
N SER A 202 -15.97 -31.96 14.20
CA SER A 202 -16.17 -33.15 13.35
C SER A 202 -17.11 -32.92 12.14
N PHE A 203 -17.73 -31.75 12.03
CA PHE A 203 -18.57 -31.34 10.89
C PHE A 203 -18.68 -29.81 10.79
N ILE A 204 -19.06 -29.32 9.61
CA ILE A 204 -19.60 -27.96 9.41
C ILE A 204 -21.11 -28.02 9.12
N THR A 205 -21.81 -26.91 9.30
CA THR A 205 -23.21 -26.73 8.88
C THR A 205 -23.28 -25.52 7.95
N GLY A 206 -23.93 -25.65 6.80
CA GLY A 206 -23.99 -24.58 5.81
C GLY A 206 -24.88 -24.92 4.61
N SER A 207 -24.79 -24.11 3.56
CA SER A 207 -25.49 -24.35 2.29
C SER A 207 -24.64 -25.16 1.33
N ILE A 208 -25.29 -25.85 0.37
CA ILE A 208 -24.61 -26.52 -0.74
C ILE A 208 -24.31 -25.52 -1.86
N LEU A 209 -25.25 -24.62 -2.16
CA LEU A 209 -25.09 -23.53 -3.11
C LEU A 209 -24.91 -22.19 -2.39
N ALA A 210 -24.17 -21.27 -2.99
CA ALA A 210 -24.10 -19.88 -2.56
C ALA A 210 -23.93 -18.92 -3.76
N PRO A 211 -24.35 -17.66 -3.65
CA PRO A 211 -24.02 -16.62 -4.63
C PRO A 211 -22.56 -16.15 -4.47
N ASP A 212 -21.89 -15.93 -5.59
CA ASP A 212 -20.59 -15.27 -5.73
C ASP A 212 -20.77 -14.07 -6.70
N PRO A 213 -19.96 -12.99 -6.63
CA PRO A 213 -20.19 -11.78 -7.43
C PRO A 213 -20.31 -11.97 -8.95
N HIS A 214 -19.87 -13.10 -9.50
CA HIS A 214 -19.95 -13.40 -10.94
C HIS A 214 -20.58 -14.76 -11.29
N SER A 215 -21.01 -15.57 -10.31
CA SER A 215 -21.56 -16.92 -10.54
C SER A 215 -22.36 -17.42 -9.33
N ASN A 216 -23.06 -18.54 -9.47
CA ASN A 216 -23.28 -19.40 -8.30
C ASN A 216 -22.04 -20.26 -8.05
N ILE A 217 -21.82 -20.62 -6.79
CA ILE A 217 -20.80 -21.57 -6.35
C ILE A 217 -21.43 -22.76 -5.63
N ILE A 218 -20.70 -23.88 -5.55
CA ILE A 218 -21.14 -25.11 -4.86
C ILE A 218 -20.07 -25.62 -3.88
N ARG A 219 -20.51 -26.19 -2.74
CA ARG A 219 -19.76 -27.19 -1.96
C ARG A 219 -20.57 -28.49 -1.90
N TYR A 220 -20.04 -29.57 -2.47
CA TYR A 220 -20.74 -30.86 -2.51
C TYR A 220 -19.75 -32.04 -2.48
N ARG A 221 -20.06 -33.05 -1.68
CA ARG A 221 -19.46 -34.38 -1.75
C ARG A 221 -20.45 -35.37 -1.14
N GLY A 222 -21.04 -36.23 -1.98
CA GLY A 222 -22.23 -37.02 -1.62
C GLY A 222 -22.07 -37.94 -0.40
N ASP A 223 -20.88 -38.50 -0.15
CA ASP A 223 -20.63 -39.43 0.95
C ASP A 223 -20.44 -38.78 2.34
N ILE A 224 -20.50 -37.44 2.44
CA ILE A 224 -20.34 -36.70 3.70
C ILE A 224 -21.42 -35.63 3.97
N VAL A 225 -22.36 -35.43 3.04
CA VAL A 225 -23.46 -34.45 3.18
C VAL A 225 -24.66 -35.11 3.86
N THR A 226 -25.30 -34.42 4.79
CA THR A 226 -26.55 -34.84 5.44
C THR A 226 -27.54 -33.67 5.48
N PRO A 227 -28.77 -33.81 4.95
CA PRO A 227 -29.79 -32.78 5.05
C PRO A 227 -30.32 -32.66 6.48
N LEU A 228 -30.73 -31.46 6.88
CA LEU A 228 -31.28 -31.17 8.22
C LEU A 228 -32.79 -30.90 8.19
N THR A 229 -33.41 -30.86 7.01
CA THR A 229 -34.85 -30.65 6.79
C THR A 229 -35.35 -31.49 5.61
N THR A 230 -36.65 -31.80 5.58
CA THR A 230 -37.28 -32.51 4.44
C THR A 230 -37.14 -31.76 3.11
N ARG A 231 -37.09 -30.41 3.13
CA ARG A 231 -36.85 -29.63 1.90
C ARG A 231 -35.39 -29.70 1.43
N ALA A 232 -34.44 -29.80 2.36
CA ALA A 232 -33.03 -30.00 2.05
C ALA A 232 -32.79 -31.42 1.53
N GLU A 233 -33.51 -32.41 2.07
CA GLU A 233 -33.50 -33.81 1.63
C GLU A 233 -33.99 -33.95 0.17
N GLN A 234 -35.20 -33.46 -0.13
CA GLN A 234 -35.76 -33.44 -1.50
C GLN A 234 -34.84 -32.70 -2.50
N ALA A 235 -34.21 -31.61 -2.07
CA ALA A 235 -33.28 -30.85 -2.90
C ALA A 235 -31.95 -31.58 -3.15
N LEU A 236 -31.48 -32.38 -2.18
CA LEU A 236 -30.31 -33.24 -2.31
C LEU A 236 -30.58 -34.45 -3.21
N GLU A 237 -31.79 -35.03 -3.13
CA GLU A 237 -32.27 -36.06 -4.05
C GLU A 237 -32.34 -35.53 -5.49
N GLU A 238 -32.95 -34.35 -5.72
CA GLU A 238 -33.02 -33.76 -7.07
C GLU A 238 -31.62 -33.49 -7.62
N LEU A 239 -30.72 -32.88 -6.83
CA LEU A 239 -29.33 -32.64 -7.23
C LEU A 239 -28.60 -33.94 -7.60
N THR A 240 -28.72 -34.97 -6.77
CA THR A 240 -28.06 -36.27 -7.01
C THR A 240 -28.63 -36.96 -8.26
N ALA A 241 -29.95 -36.93 -8.43
CA ALA A 241 -30.63 -37.44 -9.62
C ALA A 241 -30.34 -36.64 -10.90
N VAL A 242 -29.98 -35.35 -10.80
CA VAL A 242 -29.57 -34.51 -11.93
C VAL A 242 -28.11 -34.76 -12.32
N LEU A 243 -27.20 -34.94 -11.35
CA LEU A 243 -25.77 -35.23 -11.58
C LEU A 243 -25.52 -36.51 -12.42
N VAL A 244 -26.43 -37.50 -12.35
CA VAL A 244 -26.32 -38.78 -13.09
C VAL A 244 -27.01 -38.77 -14.46
N ARG A 245 -27.73 -37.71 -14.84
CA ARG A 245 -28.42 -37.64 -16.16
C ARG A 245 -27.41 -37.46 -17.28
N ARG A 246 -27.42 -38.38 -18.26
CA ARG A 246 -26.57 -38.32 -19.47
C ARG A 246 -26.69 -36.99 -20.22
N GLU A 247 -27.89 -36.43 -20.31
CA GLU A 247 -28.16 -35.11 -20.91
C GLU A 247 -27.43 -33.98 -20.17
N VAL A 248 -27.51 -33.97 -18.83
CA VAL A 248 -26.89 -32.94 -17.98
C VAL A 248 -25.38 -33.02 -18.07
N GLN A 249 -24.82 -34.24 -18.06
CA GLN A 249 -23.40 -34.48 -18.26
C GLN A 249 -22.95 -34.05 -19.67
N ALA A 250 -23.70 -34.37 -20.73
CA ALA A 250 -23.36 -33.95 -22.09
C ALA A 250 -23.40 -32.42 -22.30
N HIS A 251 -24.25 -31.69 -21.58
CA HIS A 251 -24.33 -30.23 -21.66
C HIS A 251 -23.42 -29.48 -20.68
N SER A 252 -23.03 -30.09 -19.57
CA SER A 252 -22.37 -29.41 -18.44
C SER A 252 -20.99 -29.95 -18.11
N ALA A 253 -20.60 -31.13 -18.59
CA ALA A 253 -19.35 -31.79 -18.21
C ALA A 253 -18.39 -32.07 -19.39
N MET A 254 -17.11 -31.91 -19.10
CA MET A 254 -15.97 -32.26 -19.95
C MET A 254 -15.32 -33.52 -19.38
N ASN A 255 -14.83 -34.41 -20.26
CA ASN A 255 -14.14 -35.64 -19.85
C ASN A 255 -12.70 -35.61 -20.38
N LEU A 256 -11.72 -35.58 -19.46
CA LEU A 256 -10.29 -35.50 -19.75
C LEU A 256 -9.63 -36.86 -19.53
N ARG A 257 -9.34 -37.55 -20.62
CA ARG A 257 -8.69 -38.87 -20.66
C ARG A 257 -7.19 -38.73 -20.39
N SER A 258 -6.49 -39.85 -20.19
CA SER A 258 -5.03 -39.88 -20.10
C SER A 258 -4.31 -39.27 -21.32
N SER A 259 -4.89 -39.35 -22.52
CA SER A 259 -4.40 -38.67 -23.73
C SER A 259 -4.44 -37.15 -23.62
N ASP A 260 -5.39 -36.63 -22.86
CA ASP A 260 -5.70 -35.20 -22.75
C ASP A 260 -4.92 -34.59 -21.57
N LEU A 261 -4.52 -35.42 -20.61
CA LEU A 261 -3.66 -35.11 -19.46
C LEU A 261 -2.45 -36.08 -19.35
N PRO A 262 -1.51 -36.09 -20.33
CA PRO A 262 -0.28 -36.86 -20.27
C PRO A 262 0.71 -36.31 -19.22
N LYS A 263 1.84 -37.02 -19.00
CA LYS A 263 2.92 -36.56 -18.09
C LYS A 263 3.39 -35.16 -18.49
N GLY A 264 3.63 -34.29 -17.51
CA GLY A 264 3.96 -32.88 -17.74
C GLY A 264 2.75 -31.99 -18.04
N SER A 265 1.53 -32.49 -17.83
CA SER A 265 0.33 -31.64 -17.76
C SER A 265 0.12 -31.14 -16.32
N ILE A 266 -0.28 -29.89 -16.17
CA ILE A 266 -0.87 -29.36 -14.94
C ILE A 266 -2.30 -28.94 -15.25
N LEU A 267 -3.26 -29.31 -14.42
CA LEU A 267 -4.61 -28.75 -14.44
C LEU A 267 -4.80 -27.81 -13.24
N LEU A 268 -5.39 -26.64 -13.47
CA LEU A 268 -5.84 -25.72 -12.42
C LEU A 268 -7.35 -25.49 -12.58
N MET A 269 -8.09 -25.56 -11.47
CA MET A 269 -9.56 -25.50 -11.47
C MET A 269 -10.08 -24.60 -10.35
N ASP A 270 -11.07 -23.74 -10.65
CA ASP A 270 -11.87 -23.02 -9.67
C ASP A 270 -12.89 -24.00 -9.05
N ASN A 271 -12.51 -24.56 -7.91
CA ASN A 271 -13.22 -25.56 -7.13
C ASN A 271 -14.63 -25.13 -6.69
N ARG A 272 -14.91 -23.82 -6.70
CA ARG A 272 -16.24 -23.28 -6.36
C ARG A 272 -17.18 -23.27 -7.57
N ARG A 273 -16.64 -23.11 -8.78
CA ARG A 273 -17.39 -23.03 -10.05
C ARG A 273 -17.37 -24.33 -10.88
N TRP A 274 -16.54 -25.30 -10.51
CA TRP A 274 -16.42 -26.60 -11.17
C TRP A 274 -16.42 -27.75 -10.18
N MET A 275 -17.31 -28.72 -10.39
CA MET A 275 -17.23 -30.04 -9.74
C MET A 275 -16.33 -30.97 -10.55
N HIS A 276 -15.79 -32.01 -9.93
CA HIS A 276 -15.02 -33.04 -10.61
C HIS A 276 -15.37 -34.45 -10.15
N ALA A 277 -15.09 -35.43 -11.01
CA ALA A 277 -15.22 -36.86 -10.75
C ALA A 277 -14.07 -37.61 -11.45
N ARG A 278 -13.83 -38.85 -11.03
CA ARG A 278 -12.81 -39.75 -11.60
C ARG A 278 -13.42 -41.14 -11.77
N ASN A 279 -13.26 -41.78 -12.93
CA ASN A 279 -13.58 -43.20 -13.03
C ASN A 279 -12.52 -44.08 -12.33
N GLU A 280 -12.65 -45.39 -12.45
CA GLU A 280 -11.71 -46.36 -11.90
C GLU A 280 -10.30 -46.17 -12.51
N ILE A 281 -9.26 -46.34 -11.68
CA ILE A 281 -7.86 -46.34 -12.10
C ILE A 281 -7.47 -47.77 -12.45
N ASN A 282 -6.88 -47.96 -13.63
CA ASN A 282 -6.40 -49.25 -14.12
C ASN A 282 -4.88 -49.40 -13.92
N ASP A 283 -4.15 -48.28 -13.77
CA ASP A 283 -2.69 -48.25 -13.63
C ASP A 283 -2.24 -47.99 -12.17
N PRO A 284 -1.64 -48.98 -11.47
CA PRO A 284 -1.18 -48.78 -10.09
C PRO A 284 0.00 -47.80 -9.97
N GLU A 285 0.70 -47.51 -11.07
CA GLU A 285 1.77 -46.49 -11.10
C GLU A 285 1.24 -45.09 -11.45
N ARG A 286 -0.09 -44.91 -11.65
CA ARG A 286 -0.69 -43.59 -11.89
C ARG A 286 -0.38 -42.66 -10.71
N HIS A 287 0.30 -41.56 -10.98
CA HIS A 287 0.81 -40.64 -9.97
C HIS A 287 0.50 -39.20 -10.37
N LEU A 288 -0.37 -38.55 -9.59
CA LEU A 288 -0.53 -37.10 -9.63
C LEU A 288 0.04 -36.50 -8.35
N ARG A 289 0.49 -35.24 -8.39
CA ARG A 289 0.71 -34.44 -7.18
C ARG A 289 -0.38 -33.37 -7.09
N ARG A 290 -1.07 -33.32 -5.95
CA ARG A 290 -2.20 -32.40 -5.70
C ARG A 290 -1.78 -31.27 -4.76
N ASP A 291 -2.47 -30.14 -4.93
CA ASP A 291 -2.44 -28.96 -4.06
C ASP A 291 -3.87 -28.37 -3.97
N ALA A 292 -4.26 -27.79 -2.82
CA ALA A 292 -5.56 -27.16 -2.61
C ALA A 292 -5.45 -25.89 -1.74
N ARG A 293 -6.09 -24.78 -2.15
CA ARG A 293 -6.14 -23.50 -1.41
C ARG A 293 -7.59 -23.14 -1.14
N GLU A 294 -8.04 -23.06 0.11
CA GLU A 294 -7.92 -21.90 1.02
C GLU A 294 -8.62 -22.38 2.33
N GLU A 295 -8.00 -22.36 3.52
CA GLU A 295 -7.73 -21.15 4.31
C GLU A 295 -6.48 -21.24 5.24
N ALA A 296 -6.07 -20.09 5.79
CA ALA A 296 -5.17 -19.98 6.95
C ALA A 296 -5.46 -18.67 7.74
N ALA A 297 -6.66 -18.51 8.32
CA ALA A 297 -7.00 -17.40 9.21
C ALA A 297 -6.97 -17.75 10.72
N GLN A 298 -6.65 -19.00 11.08
CA GLN A 298 -6.54 -19.47 12.47
C GLN A 298 -5.25 -20.28 12.73
N LYS A 299 -4.07 -19.67 12.50
CA LYS A 299 -2.77 -20.06 13.12
C LYS A 299 -1.54 -19.19 12.80
N PHE A 300 -1.71 -18.11 12.03
CA PHE A 300 -1.32 -16.85 12.67
C PHE A 300 -2.29 -16.64 13.84
N GLU A 301 -1.79 -16.21 14.99
CA GLU A 301 -2.66 -15.65 16.03
C GLU A 301 -3.46 -14.48 15.43
N GLN A 302 -4.51 -14.03 16.10
CA GLN A 302 -5.06 -12.72 15.75
C GLN A 302 -4.02 -11.69 16.18
N PHE A 303 -3.08 -11.37 15.28
CA PHE A 303 -1.88 -10.59 15.58
C PHE A 303 -2.28 -9.20 16.04
N ASP A 304 -2.40 -9.07 17.36
CA ASP A 304 -2.79 -7.83 17.98
C ASP A 304 -1.64 -6.84 17.77
N LEU A 305 -1.92 -5.78 17.03
CA LEU A 305 -0.96 -4.69 16.84
C LEU A 305 -0.55 -4.14 18.22
N LYS A 306 -1.45 -4.17 19.22
CA LYS A 306 -1.17 -3.73 20.59
C LYS A 306 -0.06 -4.51 21.27
N ALA A 307 0.14 -5.79 20.92
CA ALA A 307 1.20 -6.63 21.47
C ALA A 307 2.61 -6.25 20.96
N TRP A 308 2.71 -5.45 19.91
CA TRP A 308 3.99 -4.89 19.46
C TRP A 308 4.36 -3.66 20.30
N PRO A 309 5.61 -3.53 20.77
CA PRO A 309 6.05 -2.35 21.50
C PRO A 309 6.03 -1.11 20.59
N LEU A 310 5.86 0.07 21.19
CA LEU A 310 6.06 1.34 20.48
C LEU A 310 7.52 1.47 20.02
N LEU A 311 7.72 1.91 18.78
CA LEU A 311 9.03 2.09 18.16
C LEU A 311 9.42 3.57 18.20
N LEU A 312 10.62 3.88 18.73
CA LEU A 312 11.11 5.25 18.90
C LEU A 312 12.19 5.61 17.87
N LYS A 313 12.34 6.91 17.60
CA LYS A 313 13.35 7.45 16.66
C LYS A 313 14.79 7.07 17.05
N ASN A 314 15.06 6.88 18.35
CA ASN A 314 16.36 6.42 18.86
C ASN A 314 16.64 4.93 18.58
N ASP A 315 15.61 4.09 18.58
CA ASP A 315 15.74 2.67 18.20
C ASP A 315 16.11 2.57 16.72
N LEU A 316 15.46 3.40 15.88
CA LEU A 316 15.80 3.53 14.46
C LEU A 316 17.27 3.94 14.27
N TYR A 317 17.74 5.03 14.90
CA TYR A 317 19.16 5.44 14.82
C TYR A 317 20.11 4.28 15.17
N THR A 318 19.84 3.58 16.27
CA THR A 318 20.70 2.48 16.78
C THR A 318 20.76 1.29 15.83
N VAL A 319 19.60 0.82 15.34
CA VAL A 319 19.52 -0.32 14.41
C VAL A 319 20.10 0.03 13.04
N ILE A 320 19.84 1.25 12.56
CA ILE A 320 20.26 1.72 11.24
C ILE A 320 21.76 1.99 11.18
N GLU A 321 22.37 2.61 12.19
CA GLU A 321 23.83 2.83 12.19
C GLU A 321 24.58 1.50 12.09
N ARG A 322 24.15 0.47 12.82
CA ARG A 322 24.68 -0.90 12.69
C ARG A 322 24.53 -1.44 11.26
N LEU A 323 23.35 -1.29 10.65
CA LEU A 323 23.05 -1.83 9.31
C LEU A 323 23.70 -1.05 8.15
N ILE A 324 24.07 0.22 8.35
CA ILE A 324 24.85 1.02 7.38
C ILE A 324 26.35 0.69 7.50
N ASN A 325 26.85 0.54 8.73
CA ASN A 325 28.28 0.28 8.98
C ASN A 325 28.68 -1.16 8.60
N ASP A 326 27.74 -2.11 8.60
CA ASP A 326 27.94 -3.44 8.02
C ASP A 326 28.14 -3.36 6.49
N THR A 327 29.35 -3.69 6.04
CA THR A 327 29.79 -3.67 4.64
C THR A 327 29.79 -5.04 3.97
N ASP A 328 29.28 -6.10 4.62
CA ASP A 328 29.22 -7.44 4.03
C ASP A 328 28.36 -7.44 2.74
N PRO A 329 28.83 -8.02 1.61
CA PRO A 329 28.05 -8.12 0.37
C PRO A 329 26.75 -8.93 0.48
N ARG A 330 26.47 -9.56 1.63
CA ARG A 330 25.21 -10.25 1.96
C ARG A 330 24.23 -9.35 2.73
N ASN A 331 24.64 -8.16 3.15
CA ASN A 331 23.80 -7.21 3.90
C ASN A 331 22.66 -6.66 3.03
N THR A 332 21.52 -7.33 3.09
CA THR A 332 20.33 -7.01 2.29
C THR A 332 19.72 -5.64 2.61
N TYR A 333 20.07 -4.99 3.72
CA TYR A 333 19.65 -3.61 4.01
C TYR A 333 20.13 -2.64 2.92
N ARG A 334 21.29 -2.91 2.32
CA ARG A 334 21.95 -2.05 1.32
C ARG A 334 21.50 -2.35 -0.12
N HIS A 335 20.74 -3.42 -0.35
CA HIS A 335 20.42 -3.90 -1.69
C HIS A 335 19.12 -3.29 -2.24
N ASN A 336 19.21 -2.63 -3.41
CA ASN A 336 18.08 -2.05 -4.15
C ASN A 336 17.12 -1.24 -3.24
N VAL A 337 17.67 -0.22 -2.58
CA VAL A 337 16.90 0.64 -1.67
C VAL A 337 16.75 2.06 -2.20
N TYR A 338 15.55 2.61 -2.07
CA TYR A 338 15.33 4.04 -2.06
C TYR A 338 15.75 4.58 -0.69
N THR A 339 16.61 5.60 -0.71
CA THR A 339 17.15 6.25 0.47
C THR A 339 16.64 7.69 0.57
N SER A 340 16.34 8.12 1.79
CA SER A 340 16.16 9.54 2.14
C SER A 340 16.64 9.73 3.58
N VAL A 341 17.16 10.91 3.91
CA VAL A 341 17.30 11.29 5.32
C VAL A 341 15.99 11.89 5.84
N THR A 342 15.81 11.92 7.16
CA THR A 342 14.90 12.89 7.81
C THR A 342 15.44 14.30 7.61
N GLY A 343 14.59 15.25 7.21
CA GLY A 343 14.97 16.67 7.10
C GLY A 343 15.11 17.33 8.47
N GLY A 344 16.09 16.88 9.26
CA GLY A 344 16.18 17.17 10.69
C GLY A 344 17.55 16.86 11.29
N GLY A 345 18.59 17.27 10.57
CA GLY A 345 19.97 17.04 10.95
C GLY A 345 20.92 17.75 10.01
N GLY A 346 21.12 19.04 10.25
CA GLY A 346 22.26 19.77 9.70
C GLY A 346 23.59 19.17 10.16
N GLY A 347 24.68 19.56 9.50
CA GLY A 347 25.92 18.80 9.34
C GLY A 347 26.71 18.40 10.60
N VAL A 348 26.31 18.86 11.79
CA VAL A 348 26.94 18.50 13.08
C VAL A 348 26.53 17.10 13.57
N SER A 349 25.42 16.54 13.07
CA SER A 349 24.99 15.16 13.39
C SER A 349 24.66 14.38 12.13
N LYS A 350 25.02 13.09 12.05
CA LYS A 350 24.50 12.20 11.00
C LYS A 350 22.95 12.26 11.04
N PRO A 351 22.26 12.74 9.99
CA PRO A 351 20.80 12.71 9.96
C PRO A 351 20.31 11.26 9.85
N LEU A 352 19.07 10.98 10.25
CA LEU A 352 18.52 9.62 10.19
C LEU A 352 18.31 9.21 8.72
N PHE A 353 19.29 8.51 8.17
CA PHE A 353 19.19 7.82 6.88
C PHE A 353 18.15 6.70 6.98
N PHE A 354 17.12 6.73 6.15
CA PHE A 354 16.11 5.68 6.10
C PHE A 354 16.12 5.02 4.72
N ALA A 355 16.29 3.69 4.70
CA ALA A 355 16.33 2.86 3.50
C ALA A 355 15.06 2.01 3.38
N THR A 356 14.44 2.05 2.21
CA THR A 356 13.19 1.33 1.88
C THR A 356 13.40 0.59 0.57
N ASP A 357 12.73 -0.55 0.32
CA ASP A 357 12.88 -1.20 -0.99
C ASP A 357 12.46 -0.27 -2.12
N ALA A 358 13.29 -0.17 -3.16
CA ALA A 358 13.07 0.79 -4.23
C ALA A 358 11.74 0.54 -4.97
N PHE A 359 11.36 -0.71 -5.22
CA PHE A 359 10.11 -1.04 -5.90
C PHE A 359 8.89 -0.93 -4.97
N GLU A 360 9.01 -1.25 -3.68
CA GLU A 360 7.95 -1.01 -2.70
C GLU A 360 7.67 0.48 -2.53
N ASN A 361 8.71 1.32 -2.44
CA ASN A 361 8.56 2.78 -2.39
C ASN A 361 7.93 3.36 -3.67
N ARG A 362 8.35 2.91 -4.87
CA ARG A 362 7.71 3.29 -6.14
C ARG A 362 6.23 2.86 -6.19
N ARG A 363 5.91 1.64 -5.75
CA ARG A 363 4.51 1.17 -5.64
C ARG A 363 3.70 2.00 -4.64
N HIS A 364 4.25 2.35 -3.49
CA HIS A 364 3.57 3.18 -2.49
C HIS A 364 3.19 4.54 -3.09
N ARG A 365 4.12 5.19 -3.80
CA ARG A 365 3.88 6.48 -4.47
C ARG A 365 2.84 6.40 -5.59
N ALA A 366 2.81 5.31 -6.35
CA ALA A 366 1.77 5.09 -7.36
C ALA A 366 0.37 4.94 -6.73
N HIS A 367 0.24 4.18 -5.63
CA HIS A 367 -1.02 4.09 -4.89
C HIS A 367 -1.42 5.43 -4.27
N PHE A 368 -0.45 6.20 -3.75
CA PHE A 368 -0.69 7.52 -3.18
C PHE A 368 -1.09 8.56 -4.23
N GLY A 369 -0.53 8.49 -5.45
CA GLY A 369 -0.95 9.33 -6.58
C GLY A 369 -2.39 9.06 -7.00
N GLU A 370 -2.78 7.79 -7.16
CA GLU A 370 -4.18 7.43 -7.40
C GLU A 370 -5.10 7.83 -6.23
N PHE A 371 -4.61 7.85 -4.98
CA PHE A 371 -5.34 8.40 -3.83
C PHE A 371 -5.55 9.93 -3.96
N LEU A 372 -4.50 10.73 -4.21
CA LEU A 372 -4.59 12.19 -4.41
C LEU A 372 -5.58 12.58 -5.52
N LYS A 373 -5.58 11.80 -6.60
CA LYS A 373 -6.50 11.89 -7.74
C LYS A 373 -7.94 11.51 -7.35
N LYS A 374 -8.14 10.42 -6.60
CA LYS A 374 -9.46 10.01 -6.06
C LYS A 374 -10.09 11.07 -5.14
N ILE A 375 -9.28 11.80 -4.36
CA ILE A 375 -9.76 12.85 -3.44
C ILE A 375 -9.78 14.26 -4.06
N GLY A 376 -9.53 14.38 -5.37
CA GLY A 376 -9.68 15.63 -6.12
C GLY A 376 -8.66 16.72 -5.76
N ILE A 377 -7.40 16.34 -5.48
CA ILE A 377 -6.28 17.29 -5.37
C ILE A 377 -5.67 17.57 -6.74
N ILE A 378 -5.45 16.53 -7.53
CA ILE A 378 -4.91 16.62 -8.90
C ILE A 378 -5.96 16.18 -9.92
N GLU A 379 -6.03 16.94 -11.01
CA GLU A 379 -6.95 16.78 -12.13
C GLU A 379 -6.19 16.80 -13.47
N ARG A 380 -6.81 16.22 -14.51
CA ARG A 380 -6.20 16.13 -15.84
C ARG A 380 -6.08 17.52 -16.48
N GLY A 381 -4.88 18.10 -16.44
CA GLY A 381 -4.59 19.45 -16.94
C GLY A 381 -3.88 20.34 -15.92
N ASP A 382 -3.65 19.85 -14.70
CA ASP A 382 -2.76 20.51 -13.75
C ASP A 382 -1.31 20.49 -14.26
N TRP A 383 -0.72 21.68 -14.33
CA TRP A 383 0.70 21.94 -14.51
C TRP A 383 1.22 22.47 -13.18
N VAL A 384 2.04 21.66 -12.50
CA VAL A 384 2.55 21.93 -11.16
C VAL A 384 4.01 22.37 -11.23
N LEU A 385 4.35 23.54 -10.69
CA LEU A 385 5.75 23.90 -10.40
C LEU A 385 6.07 23.56 -8.94
N SER A 386 7.09 22.72 -8.73
CA SER A 386 7.51 22.25 -7.41
C SER A 386 8.83 22.90 -6.97
N THR A 387 8.81 23.60 -5.84
CA THR A 387 9.98 24.26 -5.20
C THR A 387 10.41 23.59 -3.89
N HIS A 388 9.93 22.37 -3.62
CA HIS A 388 10.30 21.60 -2.43
C HIS A 388 11.82 21.39 -2.26
N HIS A 389 12.24 21.23 -1.00
CA HIS A 389 13.60 20.83 -0.65
C HIS A 389 14.01 19.46 -1.21
N GLY A 390 15.24 19.37 -1.71
CA GLY A 390 15.79 18.16 -2.34
C GLY A 390 17.28 18.32 -2.66
N GLY A 391 18.07 17.30 -2.38
CA GLY A 391 19.53 17.39 -2.27
C GLY A 391 19.98 16.97 -0.86
N SER A 392 21.30 16.89 -0.61
CA SER A 392 21.83 16.49 0.71
C SER A 392 21.25 15.19 1.29
N LEU A 393 20.92 14.24 0.41
CA LEU A 393 20.17 13.00 0.69
C LEU A 393 18.71 13.18 1.17
N TYR A 394 18.20 14.41 1.30
CA TYR A 394 16.79 14.70 1.51
C TYR A 394 16.06 14.75 0.16
N ARG A 395 14.84 14.21 0.13
CA ARG A 395 14.14 13.88 -1.12
C ARG A 395 12.64 14.18 -1.08
N SER A 396 12.24 15.28 -0.43
CA SER A 396 10.85 15.78 -0.50
C SER A 396 10.48 16.15 -1.95
N LEU A 397 11.39 16.81 -2.68
CA LEU A 397 11.21 17.09 -4.11
C LEU A 397 10.92 15.82 -4.92
N ASP A 398 11.79 14.79 -4.88
CA ASP A 398 11.55 13.52 -5.61
C ASP A 398 10.26 12.80 -5.19
N LEU A 399 9.85 12.95 -3.92
CA LEU A 399 8.62 12.38 -3.40
C LEU A 399 7.40 13.11 -3.99
N THR A 400 7.39 14.43 -3.92
CA THR A 400 6.25 15.25 -4.35
C THR A 400 6.12 15.29 -5.88
N LEU A 401 7.23 15.33 -6.63
CA LEU A 401 7.18 15.19 -8.10
C LEU A 401 6.46 13.88 -8.47
N GLU A 402 6.93 12.74 -7.96
CA GLU A 402 6.46 11.42 -8.35
C GLU A 402 4.99 11.16 -7.96
N ILE A 403 4.53 11.56 -6.77
CA ILE A 403 3.12 11.34 -6.40
C ILE A 403 2.16 12.19 -7.23
N LEU A 404 2.57 13.38 -7.69
CA LEU A 404 1.74 14.25 -8.52
C LEU A 404 1.75 13.79 -10.00
N GLU A 405 2.88 13.29 -10.50
CA GLU A 405 2.95 12.57 -11.79
C GLU A 405 2.03 11.34 -11.80
N ASN A 406 2.08 10.50 -10.75
CA ASN A 406 1.20 9.34 -10.61
C ASN A 406 -0.28 9.73 -10.42
N ALA A 407 -0.58 10.93 -9.89
CA ALA A 407 -1.93 11.47 -9.84
C ALA A 407 -2.43 12.02 -11.19
N GLY A 408 -1.52 12.22 -12.17
CA GLY A 408 -1.85 12.64 -13.54
C GLY A 408 -1.55 14.11 -13.88
N ALA A 409 -0.75 14.81 -13.06
CA ALA A 409 -0.28 16.16 -13.36
C ALA A 409 0.90 16.15 -14.35
N THR A 410 1.09 17.27 -15.07
CA THR A 410 2.40 17.63 -15.64
C THR A 410 3.18 18.36 -14.56
N VAL A 411 4.42 17.95 -14.27
CA VAL A 411 5.18 18.50 -13.14
C VAL A 411 6.52 19.08 -13.60
N LEU A 412 6.87 20.25 -13.07
CA LEU A 412 8.10 20.99 -13.31
C LEU A 412 8.91 21.05 -12.01
N ALA A 413 10.18 20.64 -12.06
CA ALA A 413 11.07 20.60 -10.91
C ALA A 413 11.97 21.85 -10.86
N ALA A 414 11.59 22.85 -10.06
CA ALA A 414 12.44 24.00 -9.74
C ALA A 414 13.33 23.71 -8.51
N GLY A 415 12.73 23.15 -7.45
CA GLY A 415 13.39 22.89 -6.17
C GLY A 415 13.74 24.16 -5.37
N HIS A 416 14.06 23.96 -4.09
CA HIS A 416 14.28 25.04 -3.11
C HIS A 416 15.41 26.04 -3.43
N GLN A 417 16.37 25.66 -4.28
CA GLN A 417 17.49 26.52 -4.69
C GLN A 417 17.15 27.47 -5.85
N CYS A 418 15.98 27.32 -6.47
CA CYS A 418 15.52 28.24 -7.52
C CYS A 418 15.07 29.56 -6.89
N PRO A 419 15.72 30.71 -7.17
CA PRO A 419 15.36 31.98 -6.52
C PRO A 419 13.92 32.39 -6.82
N PRO A 420 13.17 32.98 -5.86
CA PRO A 420 11.77 33.36 -6.09
C PRO A 420 11.50 34.18 -7.36
N PRO A 421 12.34 35.15 -7.80
CA PRO A 421 12.16 35.82 -9.09
C PRO A 421 12.18 34.87 -10.30
N THR A 422 13.08 33.87 -10.27
CA THR A 422 13.21 32.85 -11.32
C THR A 422 12.01 31.88 -11.30
N VAL A 423 11.55 31.49 -10.10
CA VAL A 423 10.31 30.72 -9.95
C VAL A 423 9.13 31.47 -10.57
N VAL A 424 8.96 32.76 -10.28
CA VAL A 424 7.87 33.57 -10.84
C VAL A 424 7.97 33.72 -12.36
N GLN A 425 9.18 33.81 -12.93
CA GLN A 425 9.38 33.79 -14.38
C GLN A 425 8.89 32.46 -15.00
N ILE A 426 9.26 31.32 -14.40
CA ILE A 426 8.83 29.98 -14.84
C ILE A 426 7.30 29.83 -14.74
N LEU A 427 6.66 30.35 -13.68
CA LEU A 427 5.20 30.33 -13.54
C LEU A 427 4.49 31.01 -14.72
N GLN A 428 5.06 32.09 -15.24
CA GLN A 428 4.51 32.81 -16.40
C GLN A 428 4.79 32.10 -17.72
N ASP A 429 6.06 31.78 -18.00
CA ASP A 429 6.48 31.26 -19.32
C ASP A 429 5.82 29.92 -19.64
N PHE A 430 5.66 29.05 -18.64
CA PHE A 430 5.01 27.74 -18.79
C PHE A 430 3.51 27.76 -18.44
N ASN A 431 2.93 28.94 -18.14
CA ASN A 431 1.52 29.12 -17.79
C ASN A 431 1.04 28.16 -16.68
N VAL A 432 1.86 28.01 -15.65
CA VAL A 432 1.65 27.09 -14.52
C VAL A 432 0.37 27.47 -13.76
N ASN A 433 -0.46 26.47 -13.44
CA ASN A 433 -1.73 26.67 -12.73
C ASN A 433 -1.75 26.06 -11.31
N VAL A 434 -0.71 25.31 -10.91
CA VAL A 434 -0.53 24.82 -9.53
C VAL A 434 0.87 25.18 -9.02
N LEU A 435 0.94 25.80 -7.84
CA LEU A 435 2.20 26.02 -7.13
C LEU A 435 2.34 24.99 -6.00
N ALA A 436 3.49 24.34 -5.88
CA ALA A 436 3.76 23.36 -4.85
C ALA A 436 5.13 23.57 -4.19
N GLY A 437 5.20 23.48 -2.86
CA GLY A 437 6.41 23.68 -2.07
C GLY A 437 6.13 23.40 -0.59
N ASP A 438 7.17 23.31 0.23
CA ASP A 438 6.99 23.46 1.68
C ASP A 438 6.51 24.90 2.01
N SER A 439 5.90 25.06 3.19
CA SER A 439 5.16 26.29 3.53
C SER A 439 6.01 27.57 3.50
N SER A 440 7.30 27.52 3.85
CA SER A 440 8.17 28.70 3.78
C SER A 440 8.51 29.09 2.33
N GLN A 441 8.78 28.11 1.46
CA GLN A 441 8.96 28.35 0.02
C GLN A 441 7.70 28.95 -0.61
N ILE A 442 6.51 28.42 -0.31
CA ILE A 442 5.22 28.97 -0.77
C ILE A 442 5.09 30.46 -0.39
N ILE A 443 5.35 30.81 0.86
CA ILE A 443 5.20 32.19 1.36
C ILE A 443 6.26 33.13 0.78
N SER A 444 7.50 32.69 0.62
CA SER A 444 8.56 33.50 0.00
C SER A 444 8.25 33.81 -1.48
N ILE A 445 7.70 32.84 -2.24
CA ILE A 445 7.24 33.03 -3.62
C ILE A 445 6.02 33.96 -3.69
N VAL A 446 5.07 33.80 -2.77
CA VAL A 446 3.88 34.67 -2.66
C VAL A 446 4.27 36.11 -2.32
N HIS A 447 5.22 36.32 -1.41
CA HIS A 447 5.77 37.64 -1.13
C HIS A 447 6.49 38.22 -2.35
N GLN A 448 7.29 37.43 -3.07
CA GLN A 448 7.91 37.88 -4.32
C GLN A 448 6.85 38.36 -5.32
N ILE A 449 5.75 37.63 -5.51
CA ILE A 449 4.65 38.04 -6.40
C ILE A 449 3.97 39.33 -5.90
N SER A 450 3.84 39.54 -4.58
CA SER A 450 3.21 40.73 -4.02
C SER A 450 3.98 42.02 -4.32
N THR A 451 5.30 41.96 -4.53
CA THR A 451 6.14 43.12 -4.83
C THR A 451 6.09 43.60 -6.29
N MET A 452 5.41 42.87 -7.20
CA MET A 452 5.56 43.07 -8.65
C MET A 452 4.33 43.72 -9.31
N SER A 453 4.49 44.95 -9.86
CA SER A 453 3.38 45.77 -10.39
C SER A 453 2.60 45.13 -11.55
N ASP A 454 3.30 44.67 -12.59
CA ASP A 454 2.67 44.27 -13.86
C ASP A 454 2.75 42.78 -14.13
N MET A 455 3.76 42.11 -13.58
CA MET A 455 3.99 40.66 -13.70
C MET A 455 2.85 39.85 -13.06
N LYS A 456 2.21 40.36 -11.99
CA LYS A 456 1.10 39.72 -11.29
C LYS A 456 -0.06 39.32 -12.21
N LYS A 457 -0.33 40.10 -13.27
CA LYS A 457 -1.46 39.91 -14.21
C LYS A 457 -1.31 38.69 -15.14
N ARG A 458 -0.13 38.08 -15.24
CA ARG A 458 0.12 36.90 -16.11
C ARG A 458 0.05 35.56 -15.37
N ILE A 459 0.18 35.58 -14.05
CA ILE A 459 0.20 34.38 -13.20
C ILE A 459 -1.23 33.88 -13.02
N LYS A 460 -1.46 32.57 -13.19
CA LYS A 460 -2.79 31.95 -13.18
C LYS A 460 -2.85 30.71 -12.29
N ILE A 461 -2.27 30.81 -11.09
CA ILE A 461 -2.43 29.78 -10.06
C ILE A 461 -3.90 29.63 -9.71
N GLY A 462 -4.43 28.41 -9.80
CA GLY A 462 -5.74 28.02 -9.27
C GLY A 462 -5.63 27.13 -8.03
N LYS A 463 -4.47 26.49 -7.80
CA LYS A 463 -4.23 25.57 -6.67
C LYS A 463 -2.87 25.80 -6.02
N VAL A 464 -2.80 25.68 -4.71
CA VAL A 464 -1.57 25.67 -3.91
C VAL A 464 -1.49 24.34 -3.15
N ILE A 465 -0.35 23.66 -3.18
CA ILE A 465 -0.13 22.39 -2.46
C ILE A 465 1.08 22.54 -1.54
N TYR A 466 0.88 22.51 -0.22
CA TYR A 466 1.97 22.68 0.76
C TYR A 466 2.29 21.42 1.58
N THR A 467 3.55 21.31 2.02
CA THR A 467 4.03 20.24 2.93
C THR A 467 4.78 20.79 4.14
N SER A 468 5.23 19.86 5.00
CA SER A 468 6.13 20.07 6.15
C SER A 468 5.51 20.80 7.33
N GLU A 469 5.08 22.06 7.15
CA GLU A 469 4.60 22.94 8.23
C GLU A 469 3.18 23.41 7.96
N GLY A 470 2.38 23.62 9.01
CA GLY A 470 1.01 24.13 8.88
C GLY A 470 0.99 25.62 8.55
N LEU A 471 0.27 26.02 7.48
CA LEU A 471 0.07 27.44 7.18
C LEU A 471 -0.84 28.10 8.24
N SER A 472 -0.33 29.14 8.90
CA SER A 472 -1.08 29.99 9.85
C SER A 472 -2.19 30.80 9.16
N ILE A 473 -3.13 31.35 9.95
CA ILE A 473 -4.27 32.15 9.46
C ILE A 473 -3.78 33.31 8.57
N ILE A 474 -2.76 34.03 9.03
CA ILE A 474 -2.20 35.22 8.36
C ILE A 474 -1.53 34.84 7.03
N GLN A 475 -0.76 33.74 7.02
CA GLN A 475 -0.13 33.22 5.80
C GLN A 475 -1.18 32.79 4.76
N ARG A 476 -2.30 32.17 5.18
CA ARG A 476 -3.43 31.87 4.28
C ARG A 476 -4.10 33.13 3.74
N ALA A 477 -4.29 34.15 4.58
CA ALA A 477 -4.85 35.44 4.16
C ALA A 477 -3.96 36.12 3.09
N GLN A 478 -2.65 36.15 3.29
CA GLN A 478 -1.66 36.67 2.34
C GLN A 478 -1.68 35.90 1.01
N ILE A 479 -1.78 34.57 1.04
CA ILE A 479 -1.95 33.74 -0.16
C ILE A 479 -3.20 34.18 -0.96
N TYR A 480 -4.33 34.40 -0.28
CA TYR A 480 -5.57 34.85 -0.93
C TYR A 480 -5.51 36.30 -1.45
N GLU A 481 -4.83 37.22 -0.74
CA GLU A 481 -4.63 38.61 -1.18
C GLU A 481 -3.75 38.70 -2.44
N VAL A 482 -2.72 37.84 -2.51
CA VAL A 482 -1.78 37.84 -3.63
C VAL A 482 -2.32 37.04 -4.82
N LEU A 483 -2.80 35.82 -4.62
CA LEU A 483 -3.18 34.92 -5.73
C LEU A 483 -4.68 34.92 -6.03
N GLY A 484 -5.52 35.54 -5.19
CA GLY A 484 -6.97 35.43 -5.28
C GLY A 484 -7.50 34.13 -4.66
N PRO A 485 -8.75 33.71 -4.96
CA PRO A 485 -9.42 32.57 -4.34
C PRO A 485 -8.91 31.22 -4.88
N VAL A 486 -7.63 30.92 -4.66
CA VAL A 486 -6.99 29.65 -5.00
C VAL A 486 -7.41 28.52 -4.05
N ILE A 487 -7.37 27.28 -4.51
CA ILE A 487 -7.66 26.11 -3.66
C ILE A 487 -6.36 25.69 -2.95
N ILE A 488 -6.32 25.82 -1.62
CA ILE A 488 -5.17 25.41 -0.81
C ILE A 488 -5.36 23.95 -0.34
N TYR A 489 -4.42 23.09 -0.71
CA TYR A 489 -4.32 21.68 -0.33
C TYR A 489 -3.02 21.43 0.46
N SER A 490 -2.92 20.30 1.14
CA SER A 490 -1.69 19.87 1.81
C SER A 490 -1.42 18.38 1.66
N ILE A 491 -0.15 17.96 1.77
CA ILE A 491 0.27 16.55 1.77
C ILE A 491 1.22 16.32 2.96
N ILE A 492 1.04 15.21 3.67
CA ILE A 492 1.88 14.80 4.79
C ILE A 492 2.57 13.46 4.53
N GLY A 493 3.84 13.38 4.94
CA GLY A 493 4.71 12.22 4.78
C GLY A 493 6.04 12.39 5.52
N GLY A 494 6.79 11.30 5.65
CA GLY A 494 8.13 11.28 6.27
C GLY A 494 9.10 10.37 5.52
N ALA A 495 10.38 10.34 5.91
CA ALA A 495 11.35 9.43 5.31
C ALA A 495 11.06 7.98 5.73
N GLU A 496 10.74 7.81 7.00
CA GLU A 496 10.37 6.58 7.70
C GLU A 496 9.08 5.97 7.13
N ALA A 497 8.11 6.80 6.71
CA ALA A 497 6.78 6.36 6.28
C ALA A 497 6.54 6.42 4.76
N GLY A 498 7.16 7.37 4.06
CA GLY A 498 6.67 7.84 2.75
C GLY A 498 5.48 8.81 2.91
N PRO A 499 4.75 9.12 1.82
CA PRO A 499 3.51 9.90 1.88
C PRO A 499 2.40 9.06 2.51
N TYR A 500 1.53 9.65 3.33
CA TYR A 500 0.49 8.87 4.02
C TYR A 500 -0.85 9.59 4.26
N GLY A 501 -0.91 10.92 4.09
CA GLY A 501 -2.17 11.65 4.18
C GLY A 501 -2.20 12.93 3.33
N ALA A 502 -3.39 13.43 3.04
CA ALA A 502 -3.55 14.68 2.30
C ALA A 502 -4.82 15.45 2.71
N SER A 503 -4.71 16.78 2.74
CA SER A 503 -5.77 17.70 3.13
C SER A 503 -6.45 18.32 1.91
N SER A 504 -7.78 18.41 1.94
CA SER A 504 -8.61 18.98 0.88
C SER A 504 -9.80 19.74 1.48
N PRO A 505 -9.97 21.05 1.20
CA PRO A 505 -11.00 21.90 1.84
C PRO A 505 -12.43 21.42 1.54
N PHE A 506 -12.60 20.65 0.48
CA PHE A 506 -13.86 20.04 0.07
C PHE A 506 -14.27 18.81 0.90
N LEU A 507 -13.33 18.24 1.68
CA LEU A 507 -13.46 16.93 2.33
C LEU A 507 -13.14 16.98 3.83
N VAL A 508 -12.29 17.89 4.29
CA VAL A 508 -12.04 18.13 5.73
C VAL A 508 -12.55 19.50 6.15
N ASP A 509 -12.95 19.65 7.40
CA ASP A 509 -13.42 20.92 7.94
C ASP A 509 -12.25 21.77 8.42
N LEU A 510 -11.95 22.82 7.64
CA LEU A 510 -11.05 23.89 8.04
C LEU A 510 -11.78 24.77 9.06
N ASP A 511 -11.38 24.67 10.32
CA ASP A 511 -11.74 25.59 11.39
C ASP A 511 -10.61 26.61 11.56
N PRO A 512 -10.77 27.87 11.09
CA PRO A 512 -9.70 28.88 11.13
C PRO A 512 -9.28 29.29 12.55
N GLU A 513 -10.15 29.09 13.54
CA GLU A 513 -9.86 29.43 14.95
C GLU A 513 -8.89 28.41 15.58
N THR A 514 -8.65 27.27 14.92
CA THR A 514 -7.78 26.21 15.43
C THR A 514 -6.50 26.08 14.61
N ASN A 515 -5.35 26.02 15.29
CA ASN A 515 -4.06 25.63 14.70
C ASN A 515 -3.98 24.11 14.43
N CYS A 516 -5.05 23.55 13.86
CA CYS A 516 -5.17 22.15 13.47
C CYS A 516 -5.09 22.00 11.96
N ASN A 517 -4.48 20.91 11.47
CA ASN A 517 -4.48 20.54 10.06
C ASN A 517 -5.08 19.14 9.91
N ASP A 518 -6.24 19.05 9.26
CA ASP A 518 -6.95 17.78 9.02
C ASP A 518 -6.47 17.14 7.72
N PHE A 519 -5.98 15.91 7.80
CA PHE A 519 -5.55 15.10 6.66
C PHE A 519 -6.42 13.86 6.52
N ILE A 520 -6.83 13.53 5.29
CA ILE A 520 -7.42 12.23 4.98
C ILE A 520 -6.30 11.22 4.86
N ILE A 521 -6.45 10.07 5.53
CA ILE A 521 -5.56 8.91 5.42
C ILE A 521 -6.34 7.71 4.89
N ASP A 522 -5.66 6.80 4.17
CA ASP A 522 -6.20 5.51 3.73
C ASP A 522 -5.67 4.39 4.62
N THR A 523 -6.57 3.72 5.36
CA THR A 523 -6.22 2.64 6.30
C THR A 523 -5.68 1.38 5.63
N ARG A 524 -5.73 1.30 4.30
CA ARG A 524 -5.07 0.25 3.50
C ARG A 524 -3.59 0.57 3.22
N MET A 525 -3.18 1.82 3.35
CA MET A 525 -1.78 2.24 3.19
C MET A 525 -1.06 2.41 4.54
N THR A 526 -1.74 2.97 5.54
CA THR A 526 -1.19 3.21 6.88
C THR A 526 -2.22 2.93 7.95
N VAL A 527 -1.83 2.29 9.05
CA VAL A 527 -2.58 2.38 10.31
C VAL A 527 -2.01 3.57 11.09
N ILE A 528 -2.89 4.32 11.74
CA ILE A 528 -2.54 5.39 12.69
C ILE A 528 -3.20 5.05 14.02
N GLU A 529 -2.41 5.08 15.09
CA GLU A 529 -2.85 4.98 16.49
C GLU A 529 -2.48 6.30 17.20
N VAL A 530 -3.20 6.64 18.27
CA VAL A 530 -2.94 7.84 19.09
C VAL A 530 -2.72 7.39 20.53
N PHE A 531 -1.68 7.89 21.20
CA PHE A 531 -1.30 7.45 22.56
C PHE A 531 -1.24 8.58 23.58
N PRO A 532 -1.37 8.30 24.89
CA PRO A 532 -1.14 9.28 25.95
C PRO A 532 0.18 10.05 25.77
N LEU A 533 0.19 11.33 26.14
CA LEU A 533 1.39 12.19 26.06
C LEU A 533 2.55 11.74 26.98
N SER A 534 2.36 10.73 27.83
CA SER A 534 3.44 10.06 28.57
C SER A 534 4.27 9.11 27.71
N CYS A 535 3.72 8.54 26.63
CA CYS A 535 4.34 7.46 25.86
C CYS A 535 5.58 7.87 25.03
N THR A 536 5.94 9.16 24.98
CA THR A 536 7.20 9.65 24.41
C THR A 536 8.40 9.59 25.37
N ALA A 537 8.18 9.28 26.65
CA ALA A 537 9.20 9.38 27.70
C ALA A 537 10.03 8.08 27.89
N GLY A 538 10.83 7.69 26.90
CA GLY A 538 12.04 6.86 27.07
C GLY A 538 11.90 5.38 27.51
N GLU A 539 10.75 4.92 27.98
CA GLU A 539 10.54 3.54 28.45
C GLU A 539 10.21 2.58 27.28
N SER A 540 11.25 2.23 26.50
CA SER A 540 11.16 1.23 25.43
C SER A 540 10.62 -0.10 25.97
N GLY A 541 9.48 -0.54 25.44
CA GLY A 541 8.80 -1.79 25.85
C GLY A 541 7.46 -1.61 26.57
N CYS A 542 7.02 -0.37 26.85
CA CYS A 542 5.69 -0.12 27.41
C CYS A 542 4.57 -0.54 26.42
N ILE A 543 3.72 -1.49 26.82
CA ILE A 543 2.51 -1.88 26.09
C ILE A 543 1.42 -0.84 26.40
N ALA A 544 1.39 0.24 25.62
CA ALA A 544 0.36 1.26 25.71
C ALA A 544 -0.88 0.87 24.88
N GLU A 545 -2.06 1.12 25.47
CA GLU A 545 -3.34 1.10 24.77
C GLU A 545 -3.56 2.43 24.02
N PRO A 546 -4.10 2.42 22.80
CA PRO A 546 -4.41 3.64 22.06
C PRO A 546 -5.61 4.36 22.69
N LEU A 547 -5.59 5.69 22.63
CA LEU A 547 -6.70 6.55 23.02
C LEU A 547 -7.91 6.38 22.07
N PRO A 548 -9.14 6.60 22.56
CA PRO A 548 -10.35 6.64 21.73
C PRO A 548 -10.29 7.65 20.57
N ASP A 549 -11.10 7.40 19.54
CA ASP A 549 -11.33 8.34 18.45
C ASP A 549 -11.79 9.71 19.00
N GLY A 550 -11.15 10.78 18.53
CA GLY A 550 -11.35 12.16 18.96
C GLY A 550 -10.41 12.67 20.06
N GLU A 551 -9.84 11.78 20.88
CA GLU A 551 -8.88 12.18 21.93
C GLU A 551 -7.53 12.59 21.35
N THR A 552 -6.83 13.48 22.06
CA THR A 552 -5.58 14.11 21.59
C THR A 552 -4.37 13.53 22.31
N GLY A 553 -3.40 13.06 21.54
CA GLY A 553 -2.19 12.41 22.03
C GLY A 553 -1.09 12.35 20.98
N VAL A 554 -0.09 11.49 21.20
CA VAL A 554 1.04 11.31 20.27
C VAL A 554 0.65 10.35 19.16
N ILE A 555 0.97 10.70 17.91
CA ILE A 555 0.67 9.89 16.73
C ILE A 555 1.72 8.79 16.58
N ALA A 556 1.26 7.53 16.54
CA ALA A 556 2.07 6.39 16.09
C ALA A 556 1.59 5.88 14.73
N GLN A 557 2.53 5.33 13.95
CA GLN A 557 2.29 4.90 12.58
C GLN A 557 2.77 3.47 12.31
N THR A 558 1.94 2.70 11.60
CA THR A 558 2.29 1.40 11.03
C THR A 558 2.07 1.42 9.51
N VAL A 559 3.13 1.20 8.73
CA VAL A 559 3.09 1.27 7.26
C VAL A 559 2.77 -0.10 6.67
N LEU A 560 1.67 -0.19 5.90
CA LEU A 560 1.19 -1.44 5.29
C LEU A 560 1.69 -1.64 3.85
N THR A 561 2.24 -0.61 3.22
CA THR A 561 2.69 -0.61 1.81
C THR A 561 4.11 -1.17 1.60
N ARG A 562 4.75 -1.67 2.65
CA ARG A 562 6.15 -2.15 2.65
C ARG A 562 6.27 -3.49 3.37
N LEU A 563 7.14 -4.35 2.85
CA LEU A 563 7.59 -5.59 3.48
C LEU A 563 9.06 -5.50 3.91
N ARG A 564 9.86 -4.67 3.23
CA ARG A 564 11.25 -4.38 3.60
C ARG A 564 11.34 -3.09 4.42
N HIS A 565 11.76 -3.26 5.68
CA HIS A 565 11.91 -2.21 6.68
C HIS A 565 10.63 -1.37 6.91
N PRO A 566 9.44 -1.99 7.07
CA PRO A 566 8.26 -1.25 7.50
C PRO A 566 8.47 -0.72 8.92
N VAL A 567 7.99 0.49 9.18
CA VAL A 567 7.81 0.96 10.56
C VAL A 567 6.48 0.41 11.10
N ILE A 568 6.51 -0.05 12.34
CA ILE A 568 5.38 -0.64 13.06
C ILE A 568 5.29 0.10 14.40
N ARG A 569 4.13 0.68 14.71
CA ARG A 569 3.86 1.56 15.86
C ARG A 569 4.95 2.62 16.12
N TYR A 570 5.47 3.22 15.05
CA TYR A 570 6.51 4.24 15.14
C TYR A 570 5.94 5.55 15.65
N ILE A 571 6.43 6.01 16.80
CA ILE A 571 6.11 7.30 17.37
C ILE A 571 6.76 8.39 16.52
N THR A 572 5.91 9.13 15.81
CA THR A 572 6.29 10.16 14.82
C THR A 572 6.95 11.40 15.46
N GLY A 573 6.60 11.69 16.72
CA GLY A 573 6.86 12.97 17.39
C GLY A 573 5.78 14.03 17.15
N ASP A 574 4.78 13.73 16.32
CA ASP A 574 3.64 14.60 16.03
C ASP A 574 2.50 14.37 17.05
N ILE A 575 1.75 15.44 17.36
CA ILE A 575 0.58 15.40 18.24
C ILE A 575 -0.69 15.52 17.39
N GLY A 576 -1.72 14.75 17.71
CA GLY A 576 -3.00 14.82 17.00
C GLY A 576 -4.09 13.94 17.58
N SER A 577 -5.14 13.75 16.79
CA SER A 577 -6.34 12.98 17.14
C SER A 577 -6.94 12.33 15.88
N LEU A 578 -7.53 11.15 16.01
CA LEU A 578 -8.10 10.40 14.87
C LEU A 578 -9.63 10.48 14.86
N HIS A 579 -10.22 10.74 13.69
CA HIS A 579 -11.63 11.04 13.51
C HIS A 579 -12.24 10.27 12.34
N SER A 580 -13.57 10.19 12.29
CA SER A 580 -14.31 9.73 11.10
C SER A 580 -14.37 10.82 10.03
N LEU A 581 -14.70 10.46 8.78
CA LEU A 581 -14.96 11.44 7.72
C LEU A 581 -16.16 12.33 8.08
N PRO A 582 -16.09 13.66 7.86
CA PRO A 582 -17.25 14.53 8.03
C PRO A 582 -18.28 14.30 6.93
N HIS A 583 -19.55 14.57 7.24
CA HIS A 583 -20.68 14.26 6.34
C HIS A 583 -20.54 14.85 4.92
N LYS A 584 -19.89 16.01 4.79
CA LYS A 584 -19.64 16.67 3.47
C LYS A 584 -18.73 15.85 2.54
N ALA A 585 -17.86 14.99 3.08
CA ALA A 585 -16.96 14.15 2.31
C ALA A 585 -17.65 12.93 1.71
N VAL A 586 -18.71 12.44 2.37
CA VAL A 586 -19.42 11.19 2.01
C VAL A 586 -20.01 11.23 0.60
N GLY A 587 -20.44 12.40 0.13
CA GLY A 587 -20.95 12.60 -1.23
C GLY A 587 -19.88 12.76 -2.32
N ARG A 588 -18.59 12.91 -1.95
CA ARG A 588 -17.47 13.15 -2.88
C ARG A 588 -16.51 11.96 -3.01
N ILE A 589 -16.56 11.02 -2.07
CA ILE A 589 -15.69 9.82 -2.05
C ILE A 589 -16.48 8.59 -2.54
N ALA A 590 -15.80 7.67 -3.25
CA ALA A 590 -16.44 6.46 -3.74
C ALA A 590 -16.91 5.55 -2.58
N LYS A 591 -18.14 5.00 -2.66
CA LYS A 591 -18.77 4.24 -1.57
C LYS A 591 -17.93 3.07 -1.01
N HIS A 592 -17.06 2.46 -1.82
CA HIS A 592 -16.19 1.37 -1.40
C HIS A 592 -14.92 1.83 -0.65
N ASP A 593 -14.51 3.09 -0.84
CA ASP A 593 -13.36 3.70 -0.16
C ASP A 593 -13.75 4.34 1.19
N LEU A 594 -15.02 4.77 1.37
CA LEU A 594 -15.50 5.44 2.59
C LEU A 594 -15.08 4.75 3.90
N ARG A 595 -15.19 3.41 3.96
CA ARG A 595 -14.83 2.60 5.15
C ARG A 595 -13.33 2.51 5.43
N HIS A 596 -12.51 2.92 4.48
CA HIS A 596 -11.04 2.90 4.56
C HIS A 596 -10.45 4.30 4.80
N TYR A 597 -11.25 5.37 4.66
CA TYR A 597 -10.76 6.73 4.82
C TYR A 597 -11.09 7.25 6.22
N ARG A 598 -10.07 7.81 6.89
CA ARG A 598 -10.16 8.42 8.23
C ARG A 598 -9.60 9.84 8.16
N VAL A 599 -9.94 10.69 9.13
CA VAL A 599 -9.34 12.02 9.27
C VAL A 599 -8.35 12.02 10.42
N LEU A 600 -7.10 12.36 10.13
CA LEU A 600 -6.06 12.62 11.10
C LEU A 600 -5.99 14.14 11.33
N ARG A 601 -6.38 14.59 12.53
CA ARG A 601 -6.29 15.99 12.95
C ARG A 601 -4.96 16.23 13.63
N LEU A 602 -4.01 16.79 12.89
CA LEU A 602 -2.66 17.15 13.34
C LEU A 602 -2.70 18.47 14.13
N ARG A 603 -1.98 18.55 15.25
CA ARG A 603 -1.84 19.74 16.12
C ARG A 603 -0.40 20.28 16.23
N GLY A 604 0.48 19.88 15.31
CA GLY A 604 1.91 20.22 15.36
C GLY A 604 2.75 19.18 16.11
N ARG A 605 3.94 19.60 16.55
CA ARG A 605 4.95 18.72 17.17
C ARG A 605 4.86 18.64 18.68
N ASP A 606 5.43 17.58 19.24
CA ASP A 606 5.74 17.52 20.67
C ASP A 606 6.91 18.46 21.01
N HIS A 607 6.57 19.72 21.33
CA HIS A 607 7.51 20.80 21.66
C HIS A 607 8.35 20.55 22.93
N ARG A 608 8.19 19.39 23.61
CA ARG A 608 9.13 18.91 24.64
C ARG A 608 10.45 18.42 24.04
N PHE A 609 10.46 18.00 22.76
CA PHE A 609 11.59 17.29 22.14
C PHE A 609 12.10 17.92 20.84
N SER A 610 11.24 18.58 20.06
CA SER A 610 11.58 19.14 18.75
C SER A 610 10.75 20.37 18.37
N PHE A 611 11.30 21.21 17.49
CA PHE A 611 10.58 22.28 16.78
C PHE A 611 10.79 22.16 15.26
N MET A 612 9.90 22.77 14.48
CA MET A 612 10.04 22.91 13.03
C MET A 612 10.55 24.31 12.67
N TRP A 613 11.40 24.43 11.65
CA TRP A 613 11.72 25.70 11.01
C TRP A 613 12.20 25.50 9.55
N ASP A 614 11.73 26.37 8.66
CA ASP A 614 12.03 26.37 7.21
C ASP A 614 11.80 25.02 6.50
N GLY A 615 10.86 24.22 7.02
CA GLY A 615 10.54 22.88 6.53
C GLY A 615 11.33 21.75 7.20
N CYS A 616 12.21 22.05 8.16
CA CYS A 616 13.13 21.12 8.82
C CYS A 616 12.86 20.91 10.33
N ASP A 617 13.24 19.75 10.86
CA ASP A 617 12.93 19.17 12.19
C ASP A 617 14.15 19.22 13.14
N PHE A 618 14.16 20.13 14.11
CA PHE A 618 15.31 20.35 14.99
C PHE A 618 15.04 19.83 16.42
N GLN A 619 15.88 18.90 16.88
CA GLN A 619 15.76 18.27 18.20
C GLN A 619 16.46 19.11 19.29
N PHE A 620 15.78 19.33 20.42
CA PHE A 620 16.35 20.12 21.53
C PHE A 620 17.57 19.46 22.18
N ASP A 621 17.64 18.12 22.25
CA ASP A 621 18.81 17.43 22.82
C ASP A 621 20.09 17.61 21.97
N LYS A 622 19.95 17.70 20.65
CA LYS A 622 21.09 17.98 19.74
C LYS A 622 21.55 19.43 19.90
N LEU A 623 20.60 20.37 19.89
CA LEU A 623 20.90 21.80 20.11
C LEU A 623 21.50 22.04 21.50
N ASN A 624 20.98 21.40 22.55
CA ASN A 624 21.52 21.47 23.91
C ASN A 624 22.94 20.89 23.98
N LYS A 625 23.29 19.85 23.21
CA LYS A 625 24.68 19.35 23.17
C LYS A 625 25.65 20.41 22.60
N ILE A 626 25.25 21.11 21.54
CA ILE A 626 26.05 22.21 20.96
C ILE A 626 26.17 23.38 21.96
N LEU A 627 25.05 23.80 22.54
CA LEU A 627 24.96 24.96 23.44
C LEU A 627 25.36 24.67 24.90
N SER A 628 25.71 23.43 25.25
CA SER A 628 26.24 23.06 26.58
C SER A 628 27.65 22.48 26.51
N ASP A 629 28.31 22.53 25.34
CA ASP A 629 29.73 22.25 25.26
C ASP A 629 30.51 23.33 26.01
N PRO A 630 31.48 22.99 26.89
CA PRO A 630 32.29 23.97 27.61
C PRO A 630 33.01 25.01 26.73
N GLN A 631 33.29 24.68 25.46
CA GLN A 631 33.93 25.59 24.49
C GLN A 631 32.96 26.62 23.89
N SER A 632 31.64 26.45 24.08
CA SER A 632 30.62 27.41 23.61
C SER A 632 30.53 28.67 24.47
N GLY A 633 30.93 28.60 25.75
CA GLY A 633 30.80 29.69 26.72
C GLY A 633 29.35 30.04 27.14
N VAL A 634 28.34 29.33 26.64
CA VAL A 634 26.92 29.64 26.87
C VAL A 634 26.47 29.16 28.26
N LEU A 635 25.81 30.05 29.02
CA LEU A 635 25.22 29.77 30.32
C LEU A 635 23.72 29.47 30.25
N LEU A 636 22.99 30.22 29.42
CA LEU A 636 21.54 30.06 29.18
C LEU A 636 21.24 30.35 27.72
N TRP A 637 20.23 29.66 27.19
CA TRP A 637 19.76 29.84 25.82
C TRP A 637 18.23 29.70 25.72
N GLN A 638 17.67 30.27 24.66
CA GLN A 638 16.26 30.23 24.32
C GLN A 638 16.11 30.27 22.80
N VAL A 639 15.23 29.42 22.26
CA VAL A 639 14.81 29.44 20.85
C VAL A 639 13.46 30.14 20.74
N ILE A 640 13.30 31.01 19.74
CA ILE A 640 12.06 31.74 19.47
C ILE A 640 11.74 31.65 17.98
N LEU A 641 10.50 31.29 17.66
CA LEU A 641 9.92 31.48 16.32
C LEU A 641 9.07 32.75 16.31
N GLU A 642 9.29 33.62 15.31
CA GLU A 642 8.58 34.91 15.16
C GLU A 642 8.16 35.11 13.69
N LYS A 643 7.03 35.80 13.46
CA LYS A 643 6.44 36.02 12.13
C LYS A 643 6.91 37.36 11.53
N MET A 644 7.80 37.29 10.53
CA MET A 644 8.44 38.45 9.90
C MET A 644 7.42 39.39 9.23
N GLN A 645 7.60 40.69 9.38
CA GLN A 645 6.83 41.72 8.66
C GLN A 645 7.70 42.41 7.60
N PRO A 646 7.23 42.60 6.35
CA PRO A 646 5.90 42.27 5.83
C PRO A 646 5.75 40.86 5.22
N SER A 647 6.82 40.05 5.15
CA SER A 647 6.81 38.83 4.31
C SER A 647 5.95 37.67 4.85
N GLN A 648 5.62 37.66 6.16
CA GLN A 648 4.98 36.55 6.89
C GLN A 648 5.76 35.22 6.89
N GLU A 649 7.04 35.26 6.51
CA GLU A 649 7.98 34.16 6.71
C GLU A 649 8.24 33.96 8.22
N ILE A 650 8.60 32.74 8.61
CA ILE A 650 8.93 32.41 10.01
C ILE A 650 10.42 32.59 10.21
N SER A 651 10.81 33.54 11.06
CA SER A 651 12.19 33.73 11.52
C SER A 651 12.49 32.93 12.78
N LEU A 652 13.73 32.45 12.87
CA LEU A 652 14.29 31.73 14.01
C LEU A 652 15.30 32.64 14.73
N GLU A 653 14.98 33.06 15.96
CA GLU A 653 15.92 33.72 16.86
C GLU A 653 16.44 32.73 17.91
N ILE A 654 17.75 32.67 18.08
CA ILE A 654 18.38 32.04 19.26
C ILE A 654 18.96 33.13 20.15
N ARG A 655 18.40 33.28 21.35
CA ARG A 655 18.94 34.16 22.39
C ARG A 655 19.98 33.39 23.22
N LEU A 656 21.14 34.02 23.46
CA LEU A 656 22.27 33.42 24.17
C LEU A 656 22.78 34.34 25.29
N LEU A 657 22.95 33.81 26.50
CA LEU A 657 23.69 34.45 27.58
C LEU A 657 25.06 33.78 27.70
N SER A 658 26.13 34.49 27.41
CA SER A 658 27.51 33.99 27.57
C SER A 658 28.04 34.25 28.97
N GLY A 659 28.90 33.36 29.46
CA GLY A 659 29.70 33.55 30.68
C GLY A 659 31.05 34.22 30.45
N GLN A 660 31.41 34.46 29.18
CA GLN A 660 32.63 35.15 28.79
C GLN A 660 32.33 36.57 28.27
N SER A 661 33.24 37.50 28.55
CA SER A 661 33.22 38.85 27.98
C SER A 661 33.21 38.80 26.45
N SER A 662 32.46 39.71 25.81
CA SER A 662 32.18 39.74 24.36
C SER A 662 33.37 40.08 23.43
N GLY A 663 34.60 39.79 23.86
CA GLY A 663 35.84 40.08 23.12
C GLY A 663 36.44 38.91 22.34
N ASP A 664 36.11 37.65 22.67
CA ASP A 664 36.65 36.49 21.93
C ASP A 664 35.81 36.18 20.68
N THR A 665 36.11 36.90 19.61
CA THR A 665 35.39 36.79 18.33
C THR A 665 35.62 35.46 17.62
N VAL A 666 36.68 34.72 17.93
CA VAL A 666 37.01 33.44 17.28
C VAL A 666 36.16 32.30 17.85
N HIS A 667 36.02 32.24 19.19
CA HIS A 667 35.07 31.33 19.82
C HIS A 667 33.63 31.64 19.39
N LEU A 668 33.28 32.93 19.30
CA LEU A 668 31.96 33.34 18.85
C LEU A 668 31.67 32.88 17.41
N GLN A 669 32.57 33.13 16.46
CA GLN A 669 32.39 32.70 15.06
C GLN A 669 32.28 31.18 14.94
N THR A 670 33.10 30.43 15.68
CA THR A 670 33.04 28.95 15.69
C THR A 670 31.67 28.44 16.15
N LEU A 671 31.07 29.08 17.16
CA LEU A 671 29.71 28.74 17.62
C LEU A 671 28.63 29.15 16.60
N LEU A 672 28.77 30.33 15.96
CA LEU A 672 27.86 30.77 14.90
C LEU A 672 27.87 29.79 13.72
N ASP A 673 29.05 29.33 13.29
CA ASP A 673 29.20 28.41 12.17
C ASP A 673 28.65 27.01 12.50
N LEU A 674 28.86 26.51 13.72
CA LEU A 674 28.25 25.26 14.20
C LEU A 674 26.72 25.34 14.26
N LEU A 675 26.16 26.47 14.72
CA LEU A 675 24.71 26.67 14.77
C LEU A 675 24.11 26.79 13.37
N LYS A 676 24.72 27.58 12.46
CA LYS A 676 24.32 27.65 11.05
C LYS A 676 24.36 26.28 10.38
N ALA A 677 25.43 25.52 10.58
CA ALA A 677 25.56 24.17 10.04
C ALA A 677 24.54 23.18 10.62
N TYR A 678 24.18 23.29 11.90
CA TYR A 678 23.15 22.44 12.52
C TYR A 678 21.72 22.77 12.04
N LEU A 679 21.45 24.04 11.77
CA LEU A 679 20.14 24.58 11.40
C LEU A 679 19.91 24.66 9.87
N ASP A 680 20.88 24.19 9.06
CA ASP A 680 20.88 24.25 7.59
C ASP A 680 20.70 25.69 7.04
N VAL A 681 21.37 26.65 7.69
CA VAL A 681 21.36 28.06 7.29
C VAL A 681 22.24 28.27 6.06
N SER A 682 21.63 28.83 5.03
CA SER A 682 22.17 29.02 3.68
C SER A 682 21.76 30.39 3.11
N VAL A 683 22.33 30.77 1.97
CA VAL A 683 22.09 32.08 1.34
C VAL A 683 20.61 32.36 1.05
N SER A 684 19.76 31.33 0.94
CA SER A 684 18.31 31.44 0.71
C SER A 684 17.45 31.60 1.96
N ASN A 685 18.01 31.41 3.17
CA ASN A 685 17.26 31.54 4.43
C ASN A 685 18.02 32.26 5.57
N GLU A 686 19.26 32.72 5.33
CA GLU A 686 20.04 33.50 6.29
C GLU A 686 19.31 34.79 6.75
N HIS A 687 18.46 35.39 5.91
CA HIS A 687 17.63 36.55 6.31
C HIS A 687 16.55 36.22 7.34
N LYS A 688 16.19 34.94 7.50
CA LYS A 688 15.23 34.43 8.48
C LYS A 688 15.92 34.03 9.80
N PHE A 689 17.25 33.98 9.86
CA PHE A 689 17.99 33.49 11.03
C PHE A 689 18.66 34.62 11.82
N LYS A 690 18.55 34.57 13.15
CA LYS A 690 19.08 35.60 14.05
C LYS A 690 19.67 34.97 15.31
N ILE A 691 20.82 35.51 15.75
CA ILE A 691 21.38 35.23 17.07
C ILE A 691 21.48 36.55 17.85
N THR A 692 20.96 36.54 19.07
CA THR A 692 20.90 37.73 19.95
C THR A 692 21.58 37.42 21.27
N PHE A 693 22.69 38.11 21.56
CA PHE A 693 23.36 38.00 22.84
C PHE A 693 22.67 38.88 23.88
N VAL A 694 22.24 38.25 24.99
CA VAL A 694 21.52 38.93 26.08
C VAL A 694 22.44 39.12 27.28
N ASN A 695 22.38 40.30 27.91
CA ASN A 695 23.30 40.66 29.01
C ASN A 695 22.93 40.02 30.36
N ASN A 696 21.69 39.56 30.52
CA ASN A 696 21.19 38.91 31.74
C ASN A 696 19.85 38.19 31.46
N VAL A 697 19.31 37.53 32.48
CA VAL A 697 18.09 36.70 32.39
C VAL A 697 16.85 37.45 31.88
N LEU A 698 16.76 38.77 32.05
CA LEU A 698 15.61 39.57 31.58
C LEU A 698 15.55 39.77 30.06
N GLY A 699 16.60 39.40 29.31
CA GLY A 699 16.55 39.36 27.85
C GLY A 699 15.83 38.13 27.28
N PHE A 700 15.57 37.12 28.13
CA PHE A 700 14.77 35.96 27.78
C PHE A 700 13.30 36.16 28.12
N GLU A 701 12.42 35.49 27.40
CA GLU A 701 11.03 35.31 27.83
C GLU A 701 10.95 34.28 28.98
N LEU A 702 10.21 34.64 30.02
CA LEU A 702 10.19 33.95 31.32
C LEU A 702 8.78 33.46 31.64
N SER A 703 8.64 32.26 32.21
CA SER A 703 7.35 31.74 32.63
C SER A 703 6.69 32.62 33.70
N GLU A 704 5.39 32.87 33.56
CA GLU A 704 4.65 33.82 34.41
C GLU A 704 4.75 33.47 35.90
N THR A 705 4.54 32.19 36.23
CA THR A 705 4.47 31.69 37.61
C THR A 705 5.84 31.50 38.26
N GLY A 706 6.82 31.01 37.50
CA GLY A 706 8.12 30.60 38.01
C GLY A 706 9.29 31.53 37.68
N ARG A 707 9.07 32.51 36.79
CA ARG A 707 10.10 33.41 36.21
C ARG A 707 11.31 32.66 35.64
N LYS A 708 11.11 31.43 35.16
CA LYS A 708 12.16 30.58 34.55
C LYS A 708 12.23 30.84 33.05
N VAL A 709 13.44 30.83 32.48
CA VAL A 709 13.64 30.90 31.02
C VAL A 709 12.87 29.78 30.33
N ILE A 710 11.99 30.14 29.41
CA ILE A 710 11.26 29.17 28.58
C ILE A 710 12.20 28.75 27.44
N ARG A 711 12.59 27.47 27.34
CA ARG A 711 13.60 27.04 26.35
C ARG A 711 13.18 27.23 24.89
N PHE A 712 11.88 27.18 24.62
CA PHE A 712 11.29 27.35 23.31
C PHE A 712 10.04 28.22 23.41
N VAL A 713 9.92 29.21 22.54
CA VAL A 713 8.77 30.10 22.41
C VAL A 713 8.35 30.13 20.95
N ASP A 714 7.05 30.11 20.70
CA ASP A 714 6.49 30.10 19.35
C ASP A 714 5.42 31.18 19.22
N HIS A 715 5.80 32.30 18.60
CA HIS A 715 4.92 33.41 18.23
C HIS A 715 4.55 33.34 16.72
N SER A 716 4.79 32.20 16.06
CA SER A 716 4.63 32.06 14.60
C SER A 716 3.21 31.71 14.15
N PHE A 717 2.31 31.36 15.06
CA PHE A 717 0.91 30.98 14.77
C PHE A 717 -0.09 32.11 15.07
#